data_AF-A0A452SMA3-F1
#
_entry.id   AF-A0A452SMA3-F1
#
_cell.length_a   1.000
_cell.length_b   1.000
_cell.length_c   1.000
_cell.angle_alpha   90.00
_cell.angle_beta   90.00
_cell.angle_gamma   90.00
#
_symmetry.space_group_name_H-M   'P 1'
#
loop_
_entity.id
_entity.type
_entity.pdbx_description
1 polymer ?
#
loop_
_entity_poly.entity_id
_entity_poly.type
_entity_poly.pdbx_seq_one_letter_code
_entity_poly.pdbx_strand_id
1 'polypeptide(L)'
;MCSEKRKCIIAEDNGLNLAFTIAHEMGHNMGINHDNDHPSCADGLHIMSGEWIKGQNLGDVSWSRCSKEDLERFLRSKASNCLLQTNPHSVSSVMVPSKLPGMTYTADEQCQILFGPLASFCQEMQHVICTGLWCKVEGEKECRTKLDPPMDGTDCDTGKWCKAGECTSRTSAPGHVAGEWSEWSPCSRTCSSGISGRERKCPGLGSEARDCNGPRKQYRICENPPCPAGLPGFRDWQCQAYSVRTSHPKHVLQWQAVLDEEKPCALFCSPVGKEQPILLSEKVMDGTSCGYQGLDVCANGRCQKVGCDGLLGSLAREDHCGVCNGNGKSCKIIKGDFNHTRGAALRDTGKQSINSDWKIEHSGAFNLAGTTVHYVRRGLWEKISAKGPTTSPLHLLVLLFQDQNYGLHYEYTIPSDPLPENQSSKAPEPLFMWTHTGWEDCDATCGGGERKTTVSCTKIMNKNISIVDNKKCKYLTKPEPQIRKCHEQPCQTRWMMTEWTPCSRTCGKGMQSRQVACTQQLSNGTLIRARERDCAGPRPASAQRCEGQDCMTVWEAGVWSECSVKCGKGVRHRTVRCTNPRKKCVLSTRPREAEDCEDYSKCYVWRMGDWSKCSVTCGKGMQSRVIQCMHKITGRHGNECFSSEKPAAYRPCHLQPCNEKINVNTITSPRLAALTFKCLGDQWPVYCRVIREKNLCQDMRWYQRCCETCRDFYAQKLQQKS
;
A
#
# COMPACT_ATOMS: atom_id res chain seq x y z
N MET A 1 2.19 10.11 43.05
CA MET A 1 1.63 8.76 43.28
C MET A 1 0.17 8.78 43.80
N CYS A 2 -0.14 9.32 44.99
CA CYS A 2 -1.53 9.29 45.52
C CYS A 2 -2.38 10.53 45.18
N SER A 3 -1.86 11.45 44.38
CA SER A 3 -2.59 12.67 43.98
C SER A 3 -3.64 12.34 42.91
N GLU A 4 -4.88 12.82 43.06
CA GLU A 4 -5.93 12.63 42.05
C GLU A 4 -5.56 13.21 40.67
N LYS A 5 -4.73 14.27 40.66
CA LYS A 5 -4.35 14.99 39.42
C LYS A 5 -2.93 14.69 38.93
N ARG A 6 -2.04 14.16 39.79
CA ARG A 6 -0.61 13.96 39.52
C ARG A 6 -0.13 12.55 39.91
N LYS A 7 -0.88 11.53 39.49
CA LYS A 7 -0.55 10.09 39.68
C LYS A 7 -0.14 9.37 38.39
N CYS A 8 -0.28 10.04 37.25
CA CYS A 8 0.00 9.46 35.96
C CYS A 8 1.50 9.48 35.67
N ILE A 9 1.94 8.49 34.92
CA ILE A 9 3.28 8.36 34.36
C ILE A 9 3.12 8.20 32.86
N ILE A 10 3.98 8.86 32.11
CA ILE A 10 4.09 8.67 30.67
C ILE A 10 5.53 8.25 30.43
N ALA A 11 5.72 7.03 29.92
CA ALA A 11 7.02 6.53 29.52
C ALA A 11 6.97 6.25 28.02
N GLU A 12 7.95 6.77 27.28
CA GLU A 12 8.11 6.50 25.85
C GLU A 12 8.67 5.10 25.66
N ASP A 13 8.00 4.28 24.84
CA ASP A 13 8.46 2.92 24.52
C ASP A 13 9.74 2.97 23.69
N ASN A 14 10.87 2.69 24.35
CA ASN A 14 12.20 2.63 23.75
C ASN A 14 12.74 1.18 23.65
N GLY A 15 11.87 0.18 23.83
CA GLY A 15 12.22 -1.24 23.77
C GLY A 15 12.57 -1.85 25.13
N LEU A 16 13.66 -2.61 25.19
CA LEU A 16 14.01 -3.46 26.35
C LEU A 16 14.31 -2.66 27.63
N ASN A 17 14.71 -1.40 27.49
CA ASN A 17 15.05 -0.53 28.62
C ASN A 17 13.85 0.25 29.18
N LEU A 18 12.65 0.08 28.62
CA LEU A 18 11.44 0.77 29.06
C LEU A 18 11.16 0.56 30.55
N ALA A 19 11.48 -0.61 31.08
CA ALA A 19 11.31 -0.92 32.51
C ALA A 19 12.09 0.05 33.41
N PHE A 20 13.26 0.52 32.99
CA PHE A 20 14.06 1.51 33.72
C PHE A 20 13.46 2.90 33.63
N THR A 21 12.97 3.30 32.45
CA THR A 21 12.21 4.54 32.28
C THR A 21 10.98 4.54 33.20
N ILE A 22 10.22 3.44 33.22
CA ILE A 22 9.06 3.29 34.10
C ILE A 22 9.48 3.40 35.57
N ALA A 23 10.56 2.73 35.98
CA ALA A 23 11.05 2.80 37.35
C ALA A 23 11.48 4.24 37.74
N HIS A 24 12.19 4.94 36.86
CA HIS A 24 12.61 6.33 37.04
C HIS A 24 11.39 7.26 37.21
N GLU A 25 10.42 7.19 36.30
CA GLU A 25 9.21 8.02 36.37
C GLU A 25 8.30 7.66 37.56
N MET A 26 8.31 6.40 37.97
CA MET A 26 7.66 5.96 39.23
C MET A 26 8.33 6.57 40.44
N GLY A 27 9.66 6.68 40.43
CA GLY A 27 10.46 7.37 41.44
C GLY A 27 10.02 8.83 41.62
N HIS A 28 9.91 9.59 40.53
CA HIS A 28 9.39 10.97 40.55
C HIS A 28 7.98 11.05 41.16
N ASN A 29 7.11 10.10 40.81
CA ASN A 29 5.78 10.02 41.40
C ASN A 29 5.78 9.72 42.91
N MET A 30 6.81 9.05 43.40
CA MET A 30 7.07 8.82 44.82
C MET A 30 7.92 9.93 45.46
N GLY A 31 8.08 11.08 44.80
CA GLY A 31 8.75 12.24 45.36
C GLY A 31 10.28 12.12 45.45
N ILE A 32 10.88 11.23 44.65
CA ILE A 32 12.32 11.08 44.53
C ILE A 32 12.84 12.09 43.49
N ASN A 33 13.85 12.89 43.84
CA ASN A 33 14.49 13.83 42.90
C ASN A 33 15.65 13.15 42.17
N HIS A 34 16.25 13.84 41.19
CA HIS A 34 17.43 13.29 40.54
C HIS A 34 18.61 13.20 41.51
N ASP A 35 19.43 12.16 41.36
CA ASP A 35 20.60 11.97 42.20
C ASP A 35 21.63 13.10 42.03
N ASN A 36 21.66 13.74 40.86
CA ASN A 36 22.48 14.94 40.57
C ASN A 36 22.05 16.18 41.38
N ASP A 37 20.82 16.22 41.87
CA ASP A 37 20.34 17.29 42.75
C ASP A 37 20.87 17.11 44.19
N HIS A 38 21.43 15.94 44.50
CA HIS A 38 22.04 15.61 45.79
C HIS A 38 23.57 15.58 45.67
N PRO A 39 24.32 16.51 46.29
CA PRO A 39 25.78 16.57 46.18
C PRO A 39 26.51 15.29 46.59
N SER A 40 25.93 14.47 47.47
CA SER A 40 26.50 13.21 47.96
C SER A 40 26.24 11.99 47.07
N CYS A 41 25.35 12.09 46.08
CA CYS A 41 24.97 10.99 45.18
C CYS A 41 25.18 11.31 43.71
N ALA A 42 25.80 12.46 43.39
CA ALA A 42 26.01 12.93 42.03
C ALA A 42 26.97 12.07 41.19
N ASP A 43 27.84 11.28 41.84
CA ASP A 43 28.92 10.53 41.17
C ASP A 43 28.55 9.09 40.78
N GLY A 44 27.29 8.67 40.99
CA GLY A 44 26.79 7.31 40.71
C GLY A 44 25.78 7.24 39.57
N LEU A 45 25.85 6.17 38.77
CA LEU A 45 24.84 5.81 37.77
C LEU A 45 23.79 4.90 38.43
N HIS A 46 22.67 5.50 38.80
CA HIS A 46 21.56 4.91 39.52
C HIS A 46 20.25 5.19 38.76
N ILE A 47 19.16 4.54 39.17
CA ILE A 47 17.86 4.68 38.51
C ILE A 47 17.42 6.15 38.40
N MET A 48 17.79 7.02 39.37
CA MET A 48 17.41 8.43 39.40
C MET A 48 18.52 9.39 38.94
N SER A 49 19.56 8.90 38.25
CA SER A 49 20.55 9.79 37.62
C SER A 49 19.89 10.65 36.53
N GLY A 50 20.35 11.90 36.40
CA GLY A 50 19.84 12.88 35.43
C GLY A 50 20.30 12.64 33.99
N GLU A 51 21.30 11.80 33.78
CA GLU A 51 21.70 11.29 32.46
C GLU A 51 21.25 9.84 32.27
N TRP A 52 20.84 9.49 31.06
CA TRP A 52 20.38 8.15 30.72
C TRP A 52 21.52 7.12 30.80
N ILE A 53 21.27 6.01 31.51
CA ILE A 53 22.20 4.89 31.68
C ILE A 53 22.35 4.15 30.32
N LYS A 54 23.26 4.60 29.47
CA LYS A 54 23.57 3.97 28.17
C LYS A 54 24.73 2.99 28.33
N GLY A 55 24.52 1.72 27.96
CA GLY A 55 25.60 0.74 27.82
C GLY A 55 26.14 0.14 29.12
N GLN A 56 25.37 0.13 30.21
CA GLN A 56 25.71 -0.63 31.42
C GLN A 56 24.92 -1.93 31.52
N ASN A 57 25.50 -2.90 32.24
CA ASN A 57 24.81 -4.14 32.56
C ASN A 57 23.58 -3.86 33.43
N LEU A 58 22.40 -4.14 32.88
CA LEU A 58 21.09 -3.90 33.51
C LEU A 58 20.90 -4.64 34.85
N GLY A 59 21.74 -5.64 35.14
CA GLY A 59 21.76 -6.37 36.41
C GLY A 59 22.38 -5.63 37.59
N ASP A 60 23.17 -4.58 37.34
CA ASP A 60 23.88 -3.80 38.38
C ASP A 60 23.18 -2.47 38.72
N VAL A 61 22.09 -2.15 38.01
CA VAL A 61 21.36 -0.90 38.19
C VAL A 61 20.61 -0.92 39.52
N SER A 62 20.93 0.04 40.39
CA SER A 62 20.41 0.13 41.76
C SER A 62 19.89 1.53 42.08
N TRP A 63 19.06 1.63 43.11
CA TRP A 63 18.65 2.92 43.67
C TRP A 63 19.77 3.48 44.55
N SER A 64 20.04 4.78 44.44
CA SER A 64 21.05 5.44 45.26
C SER A 64 20.62 5.54 46.74
N ARG A 65 21.57 5.90 47.61
CA ARG A 65 21.25 6.22 49.01
C ARG A 65 20.31 7.44 49.11
N CYS A 66 20.50 8.46 48.28
CA CYS A 66 19.67 9.67 48.28
C CYS A 66 18.24 9.36 47.81
N SER A 67 18.11 8.51 46.78
CA SER A 67 16.82 8.02 46.31
C SER A 67 16.01 7.31 47.40
N LYS A 68 16.68 6.48 48.21
CA LYS A 68 16.08 5.82 49.38
C LYS A 68 15.62 6.84 50.42
N GLU A 69 16.45 7.82 50.75
CA GLU A 69 16.13 8.85 51.75
C GLU A 69 14.93 9.72 51.34
N ASP A 70 14.85 10.09 50.06
CA ASP A 70 13.71 10.82 49.48
C ASP A 70 12.43 9.98 49.50
N LEU A 71 12.52 8.69 49.11
CA LEU A 71 11.38 7.76 49.17
C LEU A 71 10.85 7.62 50.60
N GLU A 72 11.72 7.44 51.59
CA GLU A 72 11.29 7.35 52.98
C GLU A 72 10.63 8.64 53.47
N ARG A 73 11.12 9.81 53.03
CA ARG A 73 10.49 11.11 53.33
C ARG A 73 9.08 11.18 52.74
N PHE A 74 8.89 10.70 51.50
CA PHE A 74 7.58 10.60 50.87
C PHE A 74 6.65 9.65 51.61
N LEU A 75 7.12 8.45 51.97
CA LEU A 75 6.35 7.44 52.70
C LEU A 75 5.89 7.95 54.07
N ARG A 76 6.69 8.76 54.75
CA ARG A 76 6.34 9.43 56.02
C ARG A 76 5.36 10.61 55.85
N SER A 77 5.13 11.08 54.63
CA SER A 77 4.26 12.21 54.36
C SER A 77 2.79 11.80 54.19
N LYS A 78 1.85 12.74 54.37
CA LYS A 78 0.42 12.49 54.08
C LYS A 78 0.14 12.18 52.59
N ALA A 79 1.10 12.47 51.70
CA ALA A 79 0.97 12.23 50.26
C ALA A 79 1.12 10.74 49.87
N SER A 80 1.50 9.86 50.81
CA SER A 80 1.61 8.41 50.62
C SER A 80 0.39 7.64 51.12
N ASN A 81 -0.63 8.30 51.67
CA ASN A 81 -1.74 7.64 52.38
C ASN A 81 -2.47 6.54 51.59
N CYS A 82 -2.53 6.65 50.25
CA CYS A 82 -3.13 5.60 49.41
C CYS A 82 -2.36 4.27 49.43
N LEU A 83 -1.08 4.30 49.82
CA LEU A 83 -0.23 3.11 49.94
C LEU A 83 -0.38 2.39 51.29
N LEU A 84 -1.08 2.99 52.26
CA LEU A 84 -1.28 2.43 53.60
C LEU A 84 -2.44 1.41 53.67
N GLN A 85 -3.35 1.43 52.70
CA GLN A 85 -4.40 0.43 52.56
C GLN A 85 -4.05 -0.57 51.45
N THR A 86 -3.37 -1.64 51.82
CA THR A 86 -3.30 -2.84 50.99
C THR A 86 -4.48 -3.73 51.34
N ASN A 87 -5.36 -3.97 50.37
CA ASN A 87 -6.35 -5.04 50.49
C ASN A 87 -5.57 -6.36 50.72
N PRO A 88 -5.83 -7.16 51.77
CA PRO A 88 -5.13 -8.44 51.97
C PRO A 88 -5.25 -9.37 50.74
N HIS A 89 -6.25 -9.15 49.89
CA HIS A 89 -6.43 -9.86 48.62
C HIS A 89 -5.55 -9.34 47.46
N SER A 90 -5.05 -8.10 47.49
CA SER A 90 -4.19 -7.53 46.43
C SER A 90 -2.72 -7.96 46.54
N VAL A 91 -2.28 -8.49 47.68
CA VAL A 91 -0.92 -9.08 47.82
C VAL A 91 -0.78 -10.38 47.01
N SER A 92 -1.90 -11.01 46.63
CA SER A 92 -1.94 -12.25 45.85
C SER A 92 -2.29 -12.06 44.37
N SER A 93 -2.58 -10.82 43.92
CA SER A 93 -2.98 -10.54 42.53
C SER A 93 -1.84 -10.17 41.60
N VAL A 94 -0.65 -9.82 42.13
CA VAL A 94 0.56 -9.65 41.33
C VAL A 94 1.37 -10.94 41.42
N MET A 95 1.07 -11.90 40.53
CA MET A 95 2.02 -12.97 40.26
C MET A 95 3.20 -12.36 39.54
N VAL A 96 4.29 -12.08 40.27
CA VAL A 96 5.59 -11.81 39.65
C VAL A 96 5.95 -13.08 38.89
N PRO A 97 6.17 -13.02 37.57
CA PRO A 97 6.57 -14.19 36.80
C PRO A 97 7.79 -14.83 37.47
N SER A 98 7.73 -16.12 37.78
CA SER A 98 8.88 -16.86 38.30
C SER A 98 9.98 -17.05 37.25
N LYS A 99 9.67 -16.77 35.98
CA LYS A 99 10.57 -16.84 34.83
C LYS A 99 11.20 -15.48 34.58
N LEU A 100 12.51 -15.47 34.29
CA LEU A 100 13.20 -14.25 33.89
C LEU A 100 12.73 -13.81 32.47
N PRO A 101 12.75 -12.50 32.14
CA PRO A 101 12.18 -12.00 30.89
C PRO A 101 12.82 -12.62 29.62
N GLY A 102 14.11 -12.92 29.65
CA GLY A 102 14.82 -13.61 28.57
C GLY A 102 14.46 -15.09 28.39
N MET A 103 13.73 -15.70 29.34
CA MET A 103 13.10 -17.01 29.17
C MET A 103 11.75 -16.92 28.42
N THR A 104 11.23 -15.70 28.26
CA THR A 104 9.96 -15.41 27.57
C THR A 104 10.21 -14.82 26.19
N TYR A 105 11.24 -13.98 26.06
CA TYR A 105 11.64 -13.37 24.80
C TYR A 105 13.05 -13.82 24.41
N THR A 106 13.16 -14.49 23.27
CA THR A 106 14.42 -14.95 22.68
C THR A 106 15.28 -13.77 22.20
N ALA A 107 16.57 -14.04 21.92
CA ALA A 107 17.47 -13.01 21.40
C ALA A 107 16.97 -12.41 20.06
N ASP A 108 16.36 -13.23 19.19
CA ASP A 108 15.76 -12.78 17.93
C ASP A 108 14.59 -11.83 18.16
N GLU A 109 13.66 -12.18 19.06
CA GLU A 109 12.50 -11.33 19.39
C GLU A 109 12.94 -10.01 20.03
N GLN A 110 13.99 -10.06 20.86
CA GLN A 110 14.60 -8.85 21.43
C GLN A 110 15.20 -7.94 20.34
N CYS A 111 15.85 -8.51 19.32
CA CYS A 111 16.31 -7.76 18.16
C CYS A 111 15.16 -7.14 17.36
N GLN A 112 14.05 -7.85 17.22
CA GLN A 112 12.86 -7.34 16.54
C GLN A 112 12.23 -6.16 17.27
N ILE A 113 12.22 -6.19 18.60
CA ILE A 113 11.76 -5.06 19.44
C ILE A 113 12.66 -3.84 19.26
N LEU A 114 13.98 -4.02 19.18
CA LEU A 114 14.93 -2.90 19.12
C LEU A 114 15.09 -2.27 17.72
N PHE A 115 15.02 -3.07 16.65
CA PHE A 115 15.37 -2.67 15.29
C PHE A 115 14.29 -2.98 14.23
N GLY A 116 13.15 -3.55 14.63
CA GLY A 116 12.01 -3.84 13.75
C GLY A 116 11.92 -5.31 13.32
N PRO A 117 10.80 -5.71 12.68
CA PRO A 117 10.42 -7.13 12.51
C PRO A 117 11.36 -7.96 11.61
N LEU A 118 12.23 -7.30 10.83
CA LEU A 118 13.21 -7.94 9.94
C LEU A 118 14.60 -8.09 10.59
N ALA A 119 14.71 -7.77 11.88
CA ALA A 119 15.93 -7.95 12.64
C ALA A 119 15.99 -9.34 13.27
N SER A 120 17.16 -9.97 13.26
CA SER A 120 17.45 -11.23 13.95
C SER A 120 18.73 -11.10 14.75
N PHE A 121 18.97 -12.04 15.65
CA PHE A 121 20.22 -12.12 16.38
C PHE A 121 21.41 -12.35 15.44
N CYS A 122 22.49 -11.60 15.65
CA CYS A 122 23.72 -11.70 14.89
C CYS A 122 24.58 -12.86 15.42
N GLN A 123 24.51 -14.03 14.77
CA GLN A 123 25.25 -15.23 15.18
C GLN A 123 26.76 -15.04 15.25
N GLU A 124 27.34 -14.13 14.45
CA GLU A 124 28.77 -13.79 14.47
C GLU A 124 29.21 -13.25 15.86
N MET A 125 28.28 -12.66 16.61
CA MET A 125 28.50 -12.07 17.92
C MET A 125 28.04 -12.96 19.10
N GLN A 126 27.84 -14.27 18.87
CA GLN A 126 27.44 -15.22 19.94
C GLN A 126 28.37 -15.20 21.17
N HIS A 127 29.67 -14.99 20.96
CA HIS A 127 30.69 -15.00 22.00
C HIS A 127 30.57 -13.83 23.00
N VAL A 128 29.83 -12.77 22.65
CA VAL A 128 29.57 -11.58 23.48
C VAL A 128 28.08 -11.37 23.73
N ILE A 129 27.26 -12.40 23.54
CA ILE A 129 25.80 -12.29 23.62
C ILE A 129 25.32 -11.68 24.95
N CYS A 130 25.89 -12.06 26.09
CA CYS A 130 25.42 -11.55 27.39
C CYS A 130 25.91 -10.14 27.73
N THR A 131 26.94 -9.63 27.06
CA THR A 131 27.46 -8.27 27.29
C THR A 131 26.82 -7.25 26.35
N GLY A 132 26.29 -7.68 25.22
CA GLY A 132 25.57 -6.81 24.30
C GLY A 132 24.74 -7.60 23.30
N LEU A 133 23.51 -7.16 23.07
CA LEU A 133 22.64 -7.73 22.05
C LEU A 133 22.98 -7.14 20.68
N TRP A 134 23.52 -7.98 19.80
CA TRP A 134 23.87 -7.62 18.43
C TRP A 134 22.84 -8.20 17.46
N CYS A 135 22.33 -7.34 16.59
CA CYS A 135 21.22 -7.65 15.69
C CYS A 135 21.63 -7.42 14.24
N LYS A 136 21.17 -8.30 13.35
CA LYS A 136 21.34 -8.20 11.91
C LYS A 136 20.01 -7.83 11.29
N VAL A 137 19.96 -6.72 10.56
CA VAL A 137 18.75 -6.28 9.84
C VAL A 137 18.86 -6.72 8.39
N GLU A 138 17.78 -7.31 7.87
CA GLU A 138 17.72 -7.77 6.48
C GLU A 138 18.05 -6.63 5.49
N GLY A 139 19.11 -6.82 4.69
CA GLY A 139 19.60 -5.84 3.72
C GLY A 139 20.87 -5.08 4.15
N GLU A 140 21.25 -5.15 5.42
CA GLU A 140 22.50 -4.57 5.93
C GLU A 140 23.58 -5.66 6.09
N LYS A 141 24.84 -5.32 5.77
CA LYS A 141 25.97 -6.26 5.87
C LYS A 141 26.57 -6.32 7.27
N GLU A 142 26.41 -5.28 8.07
CA GLU A 142 27.01 -5.13 9.40
C GLU A 142 25.98 -5.35 10.51
N CYS A 143 26.41 -5.95 11.62
CA CYS A 143 25.57 -6.11 12.79
C CYS A 143 25.50 -4.82 13.60
N ARG A 144 24.30 -4.48 14.08
CA ARG A 144 24.01 -3.28 14.86
C ARG A 144 23.68 -3.64 16.30
N THR A 145 24.07 -2.78 17.22
CA THR A 145 23.75 -2.90 18.64
C THR A 145 23.41 -1.53 19.21
N LYS A 146 22.57 -1.52 20.25
CA LYS A 146 22.35 -0.34 21.09
C LYS A 146 23.23 -0.34 22.35
N LEU A 147 24.17 -1.30 22.45
CA LEU A 147 25.05 -1.56 23.59
C LEU A 147 24.32 -2.06 24.86
N ASP A 148 23.07 -2.46 24.73
CA ASP A 148 22.30 -3.04 25.82
C ASP A 148 22.50 -4.57 25.86
N PRO A 149 22.73 -5.19 27.04
CA PRO A 149 22.76 -6.64 27.16
C PRO A 149 21.35 -7.22 26.93
N PRO A 150 21.25 -8.49 26.50
CA PRO A 150 19.98 -9.18 26.41
C PRO A 150 19.36 -9.34 27.81
N MET A 151 18.04 -9.50 27.83
CA MET A 151 17.33 -9.70 29.09
C MET A 151 17.79 -10.95 29.84
N ASP A 152 17.82 -10.85 31.17
CA ASP A 152 18.12 -11.97 32.06
C ASP A 152 17.28 -13.20 31.71
N GLY A 153 17.93 -14.34 31.56
CA GLY A 153 17.37 -15.62 31.16
C GLY A 153 17.45 -15.97 29.67
N THR A 154 18.00 -15.09 28.83
CA THR A 154 18.24 -15.37 27.40
C THR A 154 19.32 -16.43 27.21
N ASP A 155 19.10 -17.33 26.26
CA ASP A 155 20.03 -18.41 25.98
C ASP A 155 21.33 -17.92 25.36
N CYS A 156 22.45 -18.24 26.01
CA CYS A 156 23.80 -17.87 25.56
C CYS A 156 24.62 -19.07 25.06
N ASP A 157 24.33 -20.27 25.56
CA ASP A 157 24.99 -21.51 25.18
C ASP A 157 24.11 -22.70 25.63
N THR A 158 24.44 -23.91 25.19
CA THR A 158 23.65 -25.11 25.48
C THR A 158 23.55 -25.34 27.00
N GLY A 159 22.36 -25.17 27.57
CA GLY A 159 22.13 -25.32 29.01
C GLY A 159 22.60 -24.15 29.87
N LYS A 160 22.96 -23.01 29.25
CA LYS A 160 23.36 -21.77 29.92
C LYS A 160 22.50 -20.60 29.50
N TRP A 161 22.41 -19.59 30.35
CA TRP A 161 21.62 -18.37 30.14
C TRP A 161 22.38 -17.12 30.58
N CYS A 162 22.03 -15.97 30.03
CA CYS A 162 22.53 -14.68 30.46
C CYS A 162 21.89 -14.28 31.78
N LYS A 163 22.69 -13.89 32.77
CA LYS A 163 22.22 -13.31 34.02
C LYS A 163 23.21 -12.25 34.47
N ALA A 164 22.74 -11.01 34.69
CA ALA A 164 23.58 -9.87 35.06
C ALA A 164 24.79 -9.66 34.13
N GLY A 165 24.61 -9.87 32.83
CA GLY A 165 25.67 -9.69 31.83
C GLY A 165 26.59 -10.89 31.60
N GLU A 166 26.43 -12.00 32.34
CA GLU A 166 27.28 -13.19 32.25
C GLU A 166 26.52 -14.46 31.81
N CYS A 167 27.20 -15.36 31.09
CA CYS A 167 26.64 -16.64 30.64
C CYS A 167 26.82 -17.75 31.70
N THR A 168 25.78 -18.08 32.44
CA THR A 168 25.83 -18.99 33.62
C THR A 168 25.05 -20.30 33.40
N SER A 169 25.39 -21.37 34.13
CA SER A 169 24.70 -22.69 34.05
C SER A 169 23.32 -22.66 34.71
N ARG A 170 22.34 -23.37 34.14
CA ARG A 170 20.93 -23.44 34.58
C ARG A 170 20.68 -24.24 35.90
N THR A 171 21.65 -24.41 36.79
CA THR A 171 21.53 -25.29 37.98
C THR A 171 20.70 -24.72 39.15
N SER A 172 19.93 -25.65 39.75
CA SER A 172 18.94 -25.60 40.84
C SER A 172 19.31 -24.85 42.12
N ALA A 173 18.40 -23.99 42.61
CA ALA A 173 18.44 -23.42 43.95
C ALA A 173 18.35 -24.51 45.05
N PRO A 174 19.05 -24.38 46.19
CA PRO A 174 19.02 -25.37 47.28
C PRO A 174 17.64 -25.43 47.96
N GLY A 175 17.23 -26.65 48.30
CA GLY A 175 15.86 -27.02 48.66
C GLY A 175 15.30 -26.36 49.92
N HIS A 176 14.10 -25.79 49.79
CA HIS A 176 13.14 -25.60 50.87
C HIS A 176 12.09 -26.71 50.78
N VAL A 177 11.96 -27.51 51.84
CA VAL A 177 11.06 -28.68 51.89
C VAL A 177 9.59 -28.23 51.78
N ALA A 178 8.91 -28.65 50.72
CA ALA A 178 7.48 -28.46 50.55
C ALA A 178 6.71 -29.42 51.47
N GLY A 179 5.80 -28.91 52.32
CA GLY A 179 4.94 -29.77 53.15
C GLY A 179 4.10 -30.74 52.31
N GLU A 180 3.83 -31.93 52.85
CA GLU A 180 3.03 -32.98 52.19
C GLU A 180 1.57 -32.55 52.02
N TRP A 181 1.01 -32.88 50.86
CA TRP A 181 -0.39 -32.62 50.51
C TRP A 181 -1.32 -33.70 51.07
N SER A 182 -2.51 -33.30 51.50
CA SER A 182 -3.60 -34.22 51.81
C SER A 182 -4.08 -34.97 50.56
N GLU A 183 -4.81 -36.05 50.78
CA GLU A 183 -5.66 -36.66 49.76
C GLU A 183 -6.65 -35.64 49.18
N TRP A 184 -7.04 -35.87 47.93
CA TRP A 184 -8.01 -35.02 47.24
C TRP A 184 -9.41 -35.22 47.83
N SER A 185 -10.14 -34.12 48.01
CA SER A 185 -11.55 -34.16 48.39
C SER A 185 -12.39 -34.86 47.31
N PRO A 186 -13.55 -35.41 47.68
CA PRO A 186 -14.58 -35.79 46.71
C PRO A 186 -14.90 -34.63 45.76
N CYS A 187 -15.36 -34.97 44.57
CA CYS A 187 -15.73 -33.98 43.56
C CYS A 187 -16.91 -33.14 44.07
N SER A 188 -16.84 -31.82 43.87
CA SER A 188 -17.90 -30.91 44.30
C SER A 188 -19.25 -31.12 43.58
N ARG A 189 -19.24 -31.89 42.48
CA ARG A 189 -20.41 -32.26 41.69
C ARG A 189 -20.45 -33.77 41.49
N THR A 190 -21.66 -34.31 41.28
CA THR A 190 -21.91 -35.73 41.01
C THR A 190 -22.16 -36.03 39.53
N CYS A 191 -22.34 -35.00 38.70
CA CYS A 191 -22.50 -35.10 37.24
C CYS A 191 -21.82 -33.90 36.55
N SER A 192 -21.31 -34.13 35.33
CA SER A 192 -20.45 -33.22 34.58
C SER A 192 -19.19 -32.79 35.36
N SER A 193 -18.51 -31.72 34.90
CA SER A 193 -17.26 -31.25 35.49
C SER A 193 -17.48 -30.53 36.82
N GLY A 194 -16.76 -30.94 37.88
CA GLY A 194 -16.69 -30.27 39.18
C GLY A 194 -15.25 -29.99 39.59
N ILE A 195 -15.01 -29.66 40.87
CA ILE A 195 -13.65 -29.51 41.41
C ILE A 195 -13.41 -30.36 42.65
N SER A 196 -12.15 -30.80 42.81
CA SER A 196 -11.63 -31.43 44.02
C SER A 196 -10.55 -30.53 44.62
N GLY A 197 -10.55 -30.37 45.95
CA GLY A 197 -9.56 -29.58 46.69
C GLY A 197 -8.64 -30.46 47.53
N ARG A 198 -7.40 -30.01 47.77
CA ARG A 198 -6.49 -30.59 48.76
C ARG A 198 -5.71 -29.51 49.48
N GLU A 199 -5.23 -29.81 50.67
CA GLU A 199 -4.52 -28.85 51.53
C GLU A 199 -3.20 -29.45 52.03
N ARG A 200 -2.20 -28.61 52.30
CA ARG A 200 -0.92 -29.05 52.89
C ARG A 200 -0.61 -28.28 54.17
N LYS A 201 0.02 -28.96 55.13
CA LYS A 201 0.56 -28.34 56.34
C LYS A 201 2.07 -28.11 56.17
N CYS A 202 2.54 -26.90 56.43
CA CYS A 202 3.96 -26.58 56.40
C CYS A 202 4.62 -27.07 57.70
N PRO A 203 5.69 -27.89 57.65
CA PRO A 203 6.38 -28.30 58.87
C PRO A 203 7.12 -27.11 59.52
N GLY A 204 6.84 -26.85 60.80
CA GLY A 204 7.52 -25.86 61.63
C GLY A 204 7.38 -26.20 63.12
N LEU A 205 8.52 -26.28 63.83
CA LEU A 205 8.60 -26.41 65.29
C LEU A 205 8.69 -25.00 65.90
N GLY A 206 7.74 -24.62 66.76
CA GLY A 206 7.81 -23.38 67.56
C GLY A 206 7.41 -22.07 66.85
N SER A 207 7.45 -20.96 67.59
CA SER A 207 6.83 -19.63 67.30
C SER A 207 7.38 -18.85 66.09
N GLU A 208 8.06 -19.51 65.15
CA GLU A 208 8.49 -18.94 63.87
C GLU A 208 8.01 -19.85 62.73
N ALA A 209 6.72 -19.76 62.42
CA ALA A 209 6.13 -20.48 61.30
C ALA A 209 6.76 -19.97 59.98
N ARG A 210 7.70 -20.72 59.41
CA ARG A 210 8.23 -20.46 58.07
C ARG A 210 7.15 -20.72 57.02
N ASP A 211 7.00 -19.81 56.06
CA ASP A 211 6.03 -19.92 54.98
C ASP A 211 6.39 -21.03 53.97
N CYS A 212 5.39 -21.80 53.55
CA CYS A 212 5.54 -22.77 52.46
C CYS A 212 5.87 -22.05 51.14
N ASN A 213 6.74 -22.65 50.33
CA ASN A 213 6.91 -22.21 48.94
C ASN A 213 5.71 -22.70 48.10
N GLY A 214 4.81 -21.79 47.73
CA GLY A 214 3.58 -22.03 46.95
C GLY A 214 2.29 -22.12 47.78
N PRO A 215 1.12 -22.35 47.15
CA PRO A 215 -0.19 -22.24 47.81
C PRO A 215 -0.39 -23.32 48.90
N ARG A 216 -1.19 -23.01 49.94
CA ARG A 216 -1.58 -23.98 51.00
C ARG A 216 -2.80 -24.83 50.63
N LYS A 217 -3.60 -24.37 49.66
CA LYS A 217 -4.74 -25.07 49.07
C LYS A 217 -4.58 -25.16 47.57
N GLN A 218 -4.95 -26.30 47.00
CA GLN A 218 -4.91 -26.53 45.56
C GLN A 218 -6.21 -27.16 45.12
N TYR A 219 -6.69 -26.77 43.94
CA TYR A 219 -7.92 -27.30 43.35
C TYR A 219 -7.61 -27.90 41.98
N ARG A 220 -8.30 -28.98 41.61
CA ARG A 220 -8.25 -29.60 40.29
C ARG A 220 -9.64 -29.84 39.74
N ILE A 221 -9.78 -29.97 38.43
CA ILE A 221 -11.01 -30.45 37.81
C ILE A 221 -11.21 -31.95 38.10
N CYS A 222 -12.45 -32.34 38.34
CA CYS A 222 -12.90 -33.73 38.34
C CYS A 222 -14.03 -33.89 37.31
N GLU A 223 -14.02 -35.02 36.59
CA GLU A 223 -15.01 -35.34 35.56
C GLU A 223 -15.97 -36.41 36.06
N ASN A 224 -17.28 -36.15 35.92
CA ASN A 224 -18.34 -37.12 36.18
C ASN A 224 -19.20 -37.32 34.92
N PRO A 225 -20.03 -38.39 34.86
CA PRO A 225 -20.98 -38.60 33.77
C PRO A 225 -21.87 -37.38 33.50
N PRO A 226 -22.28 -37.12 32.25
CA PRO A 226 -23.10 -35.96 31.91
C PRO A 226 -24.42 -35.97 32.70
N CYS A 227 -24.84 -34.79 33.17
CA CYS A 227 -26.11 -34.65 33.88
C CYS A 227 -27.29 -35.01 32.95
N PRO A 228 -28.39 -35.60 33.48
CA PRO A 228 -29.60 -35.87 32.71
C PRO A 228 -30.12 -34.65 31.94
N ALA A 229 -30.58 -34.87 30.71
CA ALA A 229 -31.11 -33.81 29.85
C ALA A 229 -32.36 -33.16 30.46
N GLY A 230 -32.46 -31.82 30.36
CA GLY A 230 -33.58 -31.03 30.89
C GLY A 230 -33.38 -30.46 32.30
N LEU A 231 -32.23 -30.72 32.93
CA LEU A 231 -31.88 -30.08 34.20
C LEU A 231 -31.36 -28.64 33.99
N PRO A 232 -31.67 -27.69 34.89
CA PRO A 232 -31.12 -26.34 34.87
C PRO A 232 -29.60 -26.36 35.08
N GLY A 233 -28.90 -25.32 34.60
CA GLY A 233 -27.47 -25.17 34.83
C GLY A 233 -27.13 -25.17 36.33
N PHE A 234 -25.91 -25.60 36.69
CA PHE A 234 -25.54 -25.76 38.10
C PHE A 234 -25.66 -24.48 38.94
N ARG A 235 -25.51 -23.31 38.31
CA ARG A 235 -25.71 -21.99 38.95
C ARG A 235 -27.20 -21.64 39.07
N ASP A 236 -28.00 -21.90 38.04
CA ASP A 236 -29.46 -21.70 38.07
C ASP A 236 -30.14 -22.61 39.09
N TRP A 237 -29.65 -23.85 39.20
CA TRP A 237 -30.08 -24.80 40.22
C TRP A 237 -29.86 -24.24 41.64
N GLN A 238 -28.74 -23.55 41.91
CA GLN A 238 -28.50 -22.90 43.20
C GLN A 238 -29.52 -21.78 43.50
N CYS A 239 -29.90 -20.98 42.50
CA CYS A 239 -30.97 -19.99 42.64
C CYS A 239 -32.33 -20.63 42.92
N GLN A 240 -32.65 -21.71 42.21
CA GLN A 240 -33.91 -22.45 42.38
C GLN A 240 -34.00 -23.13 43.75
N ALA A 241 -32.89 -23.72 44.24
CA ALA A 241 -32.83 -24.34 45.56
C ALA A 241 -33.08 -23.32 46.70
N TYR A 242 -32.63 -22.07 46.54
CA TYR A 242 -32.91 -21.00 47.51
C TYR A 242 -34.37 -20.54 47.52
N SER A 243 -35.04 -20.53 46.36
CA SER A 243 -36.46 -20.14 46.23
C SER A 243 -37.41 -21.05 47.02
N VAL A 244 -37.03 -22.30 47.26
CA VAL A 244 -37.80 -23.30 48.02
C VAL A 244 -37.68 -23.09 49.55
N ARG A 245 -36.61 -22.44 50.03
CA ARG A 245 -36.32 -22.29 51.47
C ARG A 245 -36.97 -21.07 52.12
N THR A 246 -37.32 -20.06 51.34
CA THR A 246 -37.95 -18.83 51.87
C THR A 246 -39.45 -18.88 51.56
N SER A 247 -40.28 -18.78 52.58
CA SER A 247 -41.75 -18.84 52.50
C SER A 247 -42.35 -17.64 51.76
N HIS A 248 -41.97 -17.39 50.51
CA HIS A 248 -42.56 -16.37 49.64
C HIS A 248 -43.64 -17.01 48.74
N PRO A 249 -44.72 -16.28 48.40
CA PRO A 249 -45.95 -16.89 47.91
C PRO A 249 -45.81 -17.53 46.53
N LYS A 250 -46.65 -18.55 46.32
CA LYS A 250 -46.78 -19.53 45.23
C LYS A 250 -46.89 -19.03 43.76
N HIS A 251 -46.43 -17.83 43.39
CA HIS A 251 -46.59 -17.36 41.99
C HIS A 251 -45.39 -16.56 41.46
N VAL A 252 -44.18 -17.11 41.51
CA VAL A 252 -43.04 -16.57 40.74
C VAL A 252 -42.40 -17.68 39.91
N LEU A 253 -42.59 -17.55 38.59
CA LEU A 253 -42.02 -18.41 37.56
C LEU A 253 -40.49 -18.31 37.58
N GLN A 254 -39.84 -19.48 37.66
CA GLN A 254 -38.44 -19.77 37.32
C GLN A 254 -37.40 -18.69 37.69
N TRP A 255 -36.66 -18.91 38.78
CA TRP A 255 -35.49 -18.08 39.11
C TRP A 255 -34.32 -18.45 38.21
N GLN A 256 -33.65 -17.43 37.65
CA GLN A 256 -32.43 -17.58 36.85
C GLN A 256 -31.25 -16.91 37.54
N ALA A 257 -30.06 -17.47 37.34
CA ALA A 257 -28.82 -16.86 37.80
C ALA A 257 -28.44 -15.70 36.88
N VAL A 258 -27.97 -14.61 37.47
CA VAL A 258 -27.40 -13.47 36.76
C VAL A 258 -25.91 -13.42 37.09
N LEU A 259 -25.07 -13.26 36.08
CA LEU A 259 -23.62 -13.07 36.28
C LEU A 259 -23.34 -11.59 36.51
N ASP A 260 -22.53 -11.30 37.53
CA ASP A 260 -22.02 -9.98 37.83
C ASP A 260 -20.53 -9.92 37.44
N GLU A 261 -20.15 -8.93 36.63
CA GLU A 261 -18.77 -8.75 36.12
C GLU A 261 -17.77 -8.49 37.25
N GLU A 262 -18.17 -7.76 38.29
CA GLU A 262 -17.29 -7.38 39.39
C GLU A 262 -17.16 -8.52 40.42
N LYS A 263 -18.23 -9.31 40.60
CA LYS A 263 -18.33 -10.42 41.55
C LYS A 263 -18.85 -11.71 40.88
N PRO A 264 -18.09 -12.32 39.96
CA PRO A 264 -18.57 -13.46 39.17
C PRO A 264 -18.78 -14.74 39.99
N CYS A 265 -18.23 -14.85 41.19
CA CYS A 265 -18.44 -15.98 42.11
C CYS A 265 -19.45 -15.70 43.23
N ALA A 266 -20.16 -14.58 43.17
CA ALA A 266 -21.34 -14.36 43.99
C ALA A 266 -22.60 -14.93 43.30
N LEU A 267 -23.59 -15.33 44.09
CA LEU A 267 -24.85 -15.87 43.60
C LEU A 267 -25.88 -14.74 43.51
N PHE A 268 -25.98 -14.13 42.34
CA PHE A 268 -27.05 -13.21 42.00
C PHE A 268 -28.17 -13.95 41.29
N CYS A 269 -29.41 -13.73 41.70
CA CYS A 269 -30.58 -14.38 41.13
C CYS A 269 -31.67 -13.35 40.84
N SER A 270 -32.37 -13.52 39.72
CA SER A 270 -33.53 -12.70 39.35
C SER A 270 -34.70 -13.59 38.93
N PRO A 271 -35.94 -13.25 39.27
CA PRO A 271 -37.10 -13.88 38.64
C PRO A 271 -37.16 -13.50 37.15
N VAL A 272 -37.51 -14.47 36.30
CA VAL A 272 -37.62 -14.25 34.84
C VAL A 272 -38.57 -13.08 34.56
N GLY A 273 -38.05 -12.01 33.94
CA GLY A 273 -38.80 -10.82 33.56
C GLY A 273 -38.61 -9.56 34.44
N LYS A 274 -37.75 -9.58 35.47
CA LYS A 274 -37.33 -8.36 36.20
C LYS A 274 -35.85 -8.04 35.98
N GLU A 275 -35.55 -6.75 35.84
CA GLU A 275 -34.20 -6.28 35.47
C GLU A 275 -33.19 -6.21 36.63
N GLN A 276 -33.64 -6.18 37.90
CA GLN A 276 -32.72 -6.06 39.04
C GLN A 276 -32.43 -7.41 39.70
N PRO A 277 -31.17 -7.91 39.63
CA PRO A 277 -30.76 -9.13 40.31
C PRO A 277 -30.57 -8.90 41.82
N ILE A 278 -30.89 -9.91 42.62
CA ILE A 278 -30.72 -9.91 44.07
C ILE A 278 -29.55 -10.79 44.44
N LEU A 279 -28.66 -10.29 45.31
CA LEU A 279 -27.57 -11.08 45.89
C LEU A 279 -28.12 -12.06 46.92
N LEU A 280 -28.10 -13.37 46.62
CA LEU A 280 -28.55 -14.43 47.55
C LEU A 280 -27.40 -15.03 48.37
N SER A 281 -26.17 -15.04 47.84
CA SER A 281 -24.99 -15.54 48.56
C SER A 281 -23.72 -14.84 48.06
N GLU A 282 -22.83 -14.46 48.96
CA GLU A 282 -21.50 -13.90 48.63
C GLU A 282 -20.58 -14.92 47.92
N LYS A 283 -20.89 -16.22 48.02
CA LYS A 283 -20.15 -17.30 47.36
C LYS A 283 -21.09 -18.36 46.77
N VAL A 284 -20.91 -18.66 45.48
CA VAL A 284 -21.49 -19.85 44.84
C VAL A 284 -20.76 -21.11 45.30
N MET A 285 -21.38 -22.27 45.11
CA MET A 285 -20.75 -23.56 45.40
C MET A 285 -19.49 -23.75 44.54
N ASP A 286 -18.44 -24.32 45.13
CA ASP A 286 -17.19 -24.64 44.46
C ASP A 286 -17.43 -25.57 43.26
N GLY A 287 -16.85 -25.25 42.10
CA GLY A 287 -17.12 -25.93 40.83
C GLY A 287 -18.19 -25.26 39.96
N THR A 288 -18.78 -24.15 40.42
CA THR A 288 -19.69 -23.34 39.59
C THR A 288 -18.91 -22.55 38.55
N SER A 289 -19.33 -22.62 37.29
CA SER A 289 -18.71 -21.81 36.21
C SER A 289 -18.94 -20.31 36.44
N CYS A 290 -17.92 -19.49 36.14
CA CYS A 290 -17.92 -18.05 36.38
C CYS A 290 -17.40 -17.20 35.22
N GLY A 291 -16.86 -17.81 34.16
CA GLY A 291 -16.44 -17.10 32.96
C GLY A 291 -17.55 -17.04 31.90
N TYR A 292 -17.56 -15.96 31.11
CA TYR A 292 -18.46 -15.79 29.95
C TYR A 292 -18.35 -16.90 28.89
N GLN A 293 -17.21 -17.61 28.87
CA GLN A 293 -16.91 -18.70 27.95
C GLN A 293 -17.02 -20.09 28.60
N GLY A 294 -17.45 -20.18 29.87
CA GLY A 294 -17.70 -21.44 30.57
C GLY A 294 -16.46 -22.17 31.14
N LEU A 295 -15.24 -21.78 30.75
CA LEU A 295 -13.98 -22.45 31.11
C LEU A 295 -13.47 -22.13 32.52
N ASP A 296 -13.81 -20.95 33.04
CA ASP A 296 -13.35 -20.50 34.36
C ASP A 296 -14.32 -20.95 35.46
N VAL A 297 -13.77 -21.37 36.60
CA VAL A 297 -14.51 -22.05 37.66
C VAL A 297 -14.30 -21.38 39.01
N CYS A 298 -15.38 -21.24 39.79
CA CYS A 298 -15.32 -20.72 41.15
C CYS A 298 -14.71 -21.74 42.11
N ALA A 299 -13.68 -21.30 42.83
CA ALA A 299 -13.11 -22.04 43.95
C ALA A 299 -12.81 -21.06 45.11
N ASN A 300 -13.38 -21.36 46.29
CA ASN A 300 -13.31 -20.54 47.50
C ASN A 300 -13.82 -19.09 47.32
N GLY A 301 -14.80 -18.90 46.44
CA GLY A 301 -15.37 -17.58 46.13
C GLY A 301 -14.52 -16.71 45.19
N ARG A 302 -13.49 -17.27 44.55
CA ARG A 302 -12.73 -16.60 43.48
C ARG A 302 -12.91 -17.35 42.16
N CYS A 303 -13.04 -16.60 41.07
CA CYS A 303 -13.09 -17.18 39.72
C CYS A 303 -11.66 -17.49 39.28
N GLN A 304 -11.35 -18.78 39.10
CA GLN A 304 -9.99 -19.24 38.76
C GLN A 304 -9.99 -19.88 37.37
N LYS A 305 -8.95 -19.56 36.59
CA LYS A 305 -8.70 -20.19 35.31
C LYS A 305 -8.11 -21.58 35.51
N VAL A 306 -8.46 -22.50 34.63
CA VAL A 306 -7.96 -23.86 34.64
C VAL A 306 -6.71 -23.91 33.76
N GLY A 307 -5.59 -24.36 34.31
CA GLY A 307 -4.36 -24.62 33.54
C GLY A 307 -4.50 -25.87 32.68
N CYS A 308 -3.64 -26.02 31.68
CA CYS A 308 -3.62 -27.20 30.80
C CYS A 308 -3.27 -28.51 31.54
N ASP A 309 -2.76 -28.40 32.76
CA ASP A 309 -2.46 -29.49 33.69
C ASP A 309 -3.68 -29.91 34.53
N GLY A 310 -4.85 -29.31 34.29
CA GLY A 310 -6.10 -29.58 35.00
C GLY A 310 -6.19 -28.95 36.39
N LEU A 311 -5.22 -28.10 36.76
CA LEU A 311 -5.15 -27.42 38.06
C LEU A 311 -5.69 -25.98 37.97
N LEU A 312 -6.51 -25.57 38.94
CA LEU A 312 -7.05 -24.21 38.99
C LEU A 312 -5.96 -23.24 39.48
N GLY A 313 -5.85 -22.09 38.81
CA GLY A 313 -4.85 -21.07 39.10
C GLY A 313 -3.43 -21.44 38.66
N SER A 314 -3.24 -22.54 37.94
CA SER A 314 -1.93 -22.93 37.40
C SER A 314 -1.51 -21.98 36.28
N LEU A 315 -0.21 -21.68 36.23
CA LEU A 315 0.42 -20.95 35.12
C LEU A 315 0.68 -21.85 33.91
N ALA A 316 0.39 -23.14 34.01
CA ALA A 316 0.58 -24.08 32.92
C ALA A 316 -0.33 -23.72 31.74
N ARG A 317 0.30 -23.50 30.58
CA ARG A 317 -0.37 -23.19 29.33
C ARG A 317 0.02 -24.21 28.28
N GLU A 318 -0.92 -24.49 27.38
CA GLU A 318 -0.60 -25.21 26.15
C GLU A 318 0.39 -24.37 25.34
N ASP A 319 1.40 -25.04 24.78
CA ASP A 319 2.20 -24.44 23.72
C ASP A 319 1.37 -24.35 22.42
N HIS A 320 1.92 -23.75 21.38
CA HIS A 320 1.26 -23.65 20.07
C HIS A 320 0.93 -25.02 19.41
N CYS A 321 1.47 -26.12 19.93
CA CYS A 321 1.20 -27.49 19.50
C CYS A 321 0.07 -28.16 20.28
N GLY A 322 -0.56 -27.46 21.22
CA GLY A 322 -1.57 -28.03 22.12
C GLY A 322 -0.98 -28.93 23.21
N VAL A 323 0.34 -28.86 23.44
CA VAL A 323 1.01 -29.65 24.49
C VAL A 323 1.16 -28.80 25.74
N CYS A 324 0.65 -29.28 26.87
CA CYS A 324 0.74 -28.56 28.14
C CYS A 324 2.19 -28.36 28.60
N ASN A 325 2.61 -27.11 28.84
CA ASN A 325 4.00 -26.72 29.10
C ASN A 325 4.99 -27.27 28.07
N GLY A 326 4.54 -27.47 26.82
CA GLY A 326 5.39 -27.95 25.75
C GLY A 326 6.44 -26.93 25.33
N ASN A 327 7.46 -27.41 24.64
CA ASN A 327 8.58 -26.61 24.15
C ASN A 327 8.35 -26.09 22.71
N GLY A 328 7.15 -26.31 22.15
CA GLY A 328 6.77 -25.92 20.81
C GLY A 328 7.45 -26.70 19.67
N LYS A 329 8.13 -27.82 19.94
CA LYS A 329 8.83 -28.60 18.91
C LYS A 329 8.05 -29.80 18.38
N SER A 330 6.97 -30.19 19.05
CA SER A 330 6.14 -31.36 18.72
C SER A 330 5.25 -31.17 17.49
N CYS A 331 5.19 -29.96 16.93
CA CYS A 331 4.40 -29.64 15.76
C CYS A 331 5.13 -28.63 14.86
N LYS A 332 4.67 -28.51 13.61
CA LYS A 332 5.08 -27.47 12.68
C LYS A 332 3.92 -26.50 12.46
N ILE A 333 4.22 -25.21 12.49
CA ILE A 333 3.25 -24.16 12.14
C ILE A 333 3.21 -24.02 10.61
N ILE A 334 2.01 -24.07 10.05
CA ILE A 334 1.73 -23.78 8.66
C ILE A 334 0.96 -22.46 8.59
N LYS A 335 1.53 -21.47 7.90
CA LYS A 335 0.92 -20.17 7.62
C LYS A 335 0.70 -20.00 6.13
N GLY A 336 -0.36 -19.29 5.75
CA GLY A 336 -0.57 -18.92 4.37
C GLY A 336 -1.59 -17.80 4.21
N ASP A 337 -1.48 -17.13 3.08
CA ASP A 337 -2.40 -16.10 2.63
C ASP A 337 -3.13 -16.60 1.38
N PHE A 338 -4.45 -16.54 1.43
CA PHE A 338 -5.29 -16.88 0.30
C PHE A 338 -5.78 -15.58 -0.35
N ASN A 339 -5.09 -15.19 -1.43
CA ASN A 339 -5.33 -13.93 -2.15
C ASN A 339 -6.50 -13.99 -3.17
N HIS A 340 -7.33 -15.04 -3.13
CA HIS A 340 -8.52 -15.14 -3.97
C HIS A 340 -9.80 -14.82 -3.18
N THR A 341 -10.77 -14.25 -3.88
CA THR A 341 -11.79 -13.37 -3.31
C THR A 341 -13.00 -14.07 -2.66
N ARG A 342 -12.93 -14.26 -1.32
CA ARG A 342 -13.97 -13.89 -0.27
C ARG A 342 -14.89 -14.97 0.36
N GLY A 343 -14.99 -14.98 1.73
CA GLY A 343 -16.08 -15.48 2.62
C GLY A 343 -15.93 -16.83 3.35
N ALA A 344 -15.37 -16.95 4.56
CA ALA A 344 -15.13 -18.25 5.21
C ALA A 344 -16.37 -18.90 5.89
N ALA A 345 -16.75 -20.10 5.45
CA ALA A 345 -17.69 -21.00 6.12
C ALA A 345 -16.94 -22.26 6.58
N LEU A 346 -17.21 -22.74 7.79
CA LEU A 346 -16.55 -23.93 8.32
C LEU A 346 -17.56 -25.07 8.39
N ARG A 347 -17.27 -26.18 7.71
CA ARG A 347 -18.15 -27.35 7.64
C ARG A 347 -17.41 -28.60 8.09
N ASP A 348 -18.07 -29.37 8.94
CA ASP A 348 -17.66 -30.73 9.26
C ASP A 348 -18.35 -31.74 8.32
N THR A 349 -17.70 -32.86 8.09
CA THR A 349 -18.21 -34.06 7.41
C THR A 349 -19.59 -34.54 7.90
N GLY A 350 -19.97 -34.24 9.16
CA GLY A 350 -21.28 -34.56 9.76
C GLY A 350 -22.47 -33.65 9.40
N LYS A 351 -22.35 -32.77 8.39
CA LYS A 351 -23.36 -31.75 7.98
C LYS A 351 -23.59 -30.60 8.97
N GLN A 352 -22.85 -30.53 10.07
CA GLN A 352 -22.82 -29.34 10.94
C GLN A 352 -21.86 -28.30 10.35
N SER A 353 -22.27 -27.03 10.32
CA SER A 353 -21.45 -25.94 9.77
C SER A 353 -21.77 -24.60 10.41
N ILE A 354 -20.75 -23.75 10.53
CA ILE A 354 -20.90 -22.32 10.82
C ILE A 354 -21.11 -21.59 9.49
N ASN A 355 -22.04 -20.63 9.48
CA ASN A 355 -22.47 -19.90 8.29
C ASN A 355 -23.18 -20.78 7.24
N SER A 356 -23.97 -21.79 7.68
CA SER A 356 -24.92 -22.48 6.78
C SER A 356 -26.03 -21.55 6.30
N ASP A 357 -26.60 -21.85 5.13
CA ASP A 357 -27.73 -21.11 4.53
C ASP A 357 -27.46 -19.66 4.14
N TRP A 358 -26.22 -19.31 3.78
CA TRP A 358 -25.84 -17.98 3.27
C TRP A 358 -26.05 -16.85 4.28
N LYS A 359 -26.30 -17.20 5.55
CA LYS A 359 -26.48 -16.27 6.64
C LYS A 359 -25.22 -16.29 7.49
N ILE A 360 -24.66 -15.11 7.71
CA ILE A 360 -23.53 -14.97 8.63
C ILE A 360 -24.07 -15.19 10.04
N GLU A 361 -23.53 -16.18 10.74
CA GLU A 361 -23.96 -16.58 12.07
C GLU A 361 -23.55 -15.51 13.11
N HIS A 362 -24.19 -15.54 14.29
CA HIS A 362 -23.74 -14.70 15.39
C HIS A 362 -22.44 -15.24 16.00
N SER A 363 -21.66 -14.35 16.63
CA SER A 363 -20.44 -14.76 17.34
C SER A 363 -20.80 -15.74 18.46
N GLY A 364 -20.08 -16.83 18.55
CA GLY A 364 -20.43 -17.93 19.44
C GLY A 364 -19.43 -19.08 19.42
N ALA A 365 -19.72 -20.10 20.23
CA ALA A 365 -18.97 -21.34 20.30
C ALA A 365 -19.80 -22.48 19.71
N PHE A 366 -19.24 -23.22 18.77
CA PHE A 366 -19.90 -24.28 18.03
C PHE A 366 -19.11 -25.57 18.19
N ASN A 367 -19.80 -26.67 18.51
CA ASN A 367 -19.15 -27.98 18.55
C ASN A 367 -19.13 -28.56 17.13
N LEU A 368 -17.93 -28.69 16.56
CA LEU A 368 -17.70 -29.19 15.19
C LEU A 368 -16.45 -30.06 15.19
N ALA A 369 -16.48 -31.17 14.44
CA ALA A 369 -15.35 -32.07 14.29
C ALA A 369 -14.71 -32.53 15.61
N GLY A 370 -15.52 -32.77 16.65
CA GLY A 370 -15.06 -33.20 17.96
C GLY A 370 -14.34 -32.13 18.79
N THR A 371 -14.31 -30.87 18.35
CA THR A 371 -13.73 -29.74 19.09
C THR A 371 -14.70 -28.56 19.14
N THR A 372 -14.41 -27.60 20.02
CA THR A 372 -15.15 -26.34 20.09
C THR A 372 -14.50 -25.30 19.18
N VAL A 373 -15.24 -24.86 18.18
CA VAL A 373 -14.88 -23.81 17.25
C VAL A 373 -15.47 -22.49 17.73
N HIS A 374 -14.61 -21.52 18.00
CA HIS A 374 -15.02 -20.16 18.31
C HIS A 374 -15.07 -19.32 17.04
N TYR A 375 -16.24 -18.77 16.76
CA TYR A 375 -16.46 -17.83 15.67
C TYR A 375 -16.71 -16.45 16.25
N VAL A 376 -15.89 -15.48 15.85
CA VAL A 376 -15.96 -14.09 16.29
C VAL A 376 -16.07 -13.18 15.08
N ARG A 377 -17.04 -12.28 15.10
CA ARG A 377 -17.25 -11.28 14.07
C ARG A 377 -17.25 -9.88 14.66
N ARG A 378 -16.44 -8.98 14.07
CA ARG A 378 -16.40 -7.56 14.41
C ARG A 378 -16.49 -6.73 13.11
N GLY A 379 -17.69 -6.29 12.78
CA GLY A 379 -17.95 -5.57 11.53
C GLY A 379 -17.72 -6.46 10.29
N LEU A 380 -16.70 -6.10 9.50
CA LEU A 380 -16.27 -6.84 8.30
C LEU A 380 -15.19 -7.91 8.59
N TRP A 381 -14.69 -7.99 9.81
CA TRP A 381 -13.64 -8.94 10.18
C TRP A 381 -14.23 -10.20 10.82
N GLU A 382 -13.78 -11.36 10.34
CA GLU A 382 -14.19 -12.67 10.83
C GLU A 382 -12.96 -13.43 11.34
N LYS A 383 -13.10 -14.07 12.50
CA LYS A 383 -12.09 -14.96 13.07
C LYS A 383 -12.73 -16.27 13.46
N ILE A 384 -12.18 -17.35 12.92
CA ILE A 384 -12.52 -18.73 13.27
C ILE A 384 -11.31 -19.31 13.99
N SER A 385 -11.49 -19.82 15.21
CA SER A 385 -10.42 -20.49 15.96
C SER A 385 -10.92 -21.79 16.56
N ALA A 386 -10.22 -22.89 16.28
CA ALA A 386 -10.44 -24.20 16.86
C ALA A 386 -9.17 -24.61 17.61
N LYS A 387 -9.28 -24.97 18.89
CA LYS A 387 -8.11 -25.39 19.69
C LYS A 387 -7.72 -26.86 19.46
N GLY A 388 -8.61 -27.67 18.89
CA GLY A 388 -8.37 -29.09 18.64
C GLY A 388 -8.51 -29.96 19.91
N PRO A 389 -8.16 -31.25 19.84
CA PRO A 389 -7.89 -32.01 18.62
C PRO A 389 -9.18 -32.23 17.81
N THR A 390 -9.09 -32.16 16.48
CA THR A 390 -10.22 -32.46 15.59
C THR A 390 -10.31 -33.97 15.35
N THR A 391 -11.46 -34.59 15.64
CA THR A 391 -11.69 -36.01 15.40
C THR A 391 -12.11 -36.31 13.95
N SER A 392 -12.52 -35.29 13.18
CA SER A 392 -12.84 -35.36 11.76
C SER A 392 -12.30 -34.15 11.00
N PRO A 393 -12.19 -34.20 9.66
CA PRO A 393 -11.71 -33.06 8.87
C PRO A 393 -12.66 -31.86 8.95
N LEU A 394 -12.10 -30.68 9.28
CA LEU A 394 -12.78 -29.40 9.13
C LEU A 394 -12.52 -28.82 7.75
N HIS A 395 -13.58 -28.57 6.99
CA HIS A 395 -13.50 -27.94 5.67
C HIS A 395 -13.77 -26.43 5.78
N LEU A 396 -12.77 -25.62 5.49
CA LEU A 396 -12.92 -24.19 5.31
C LEU A 396 -13.34 -23.91 3.85
N LEU A 397 -14.58 -23.46 3.68
CA LEU A 397 -15.21 -23.13 2.41
C LEU A 397 -15.23 -21.61 2.25
N VAL A 398 -15.05 -21.08 1.04
CA VAL A 398 -14.95 -19.64 0.79
C VAL A 398 -16.03 -19.19 -0.22
N LEU A 399 -17.01 -18.37 0.20
CA LEU A 399 -18.21 -17.95 -0.56
C LEU A 399 -18.01 -16.67 -1.37
N LEU A 400 -17.76 -16.82 -2.67
CA LEU A 400 -17.43 -15.72 -3.59
C LEU A 400 -18.66 -14.86 -3.94
N PHE A 401 -18.66 -13.58 -3.53
CA PHE A 401 -19.59 -12.53 -4.01
C PHE A 401 -18.82 -11.23 -4.30
N GLN A 402 -18.77 -10.84 -5.58
CA GLN A 402 -18.21 -9.59 -6.14
C GLN A 402 -16.68 -9.38 -6.06
N ASP A 403 -16.16 -8.64 -7.05
CA ASP A 403 -14.74 -8.40 -7.38
C ASP A 403 -13.99 -7.47 -6.41
N GLN A 404 -13.94 -7.82 -5.13
CA GLN A 404 -13.08 -7.12 -4.17
C GLN A 404 -12.23 -8.14 -3.38
N ASN A 405 -11.09 -7.72 -2.84
CA ASN A 405 -10.14 -8.58 -2.10
C ASN A 405 -10.40 -8.56 -0.58
N TYR A 406 -10.53 -9.71 0.11
CA TYR A 406 -10.69 -9.77 1.58
C TYR A 406 -9.46 -10.34 2.33
N GLY A 407 -8.38 -10.75 1.67
CA GLY A 407 -7.13 -11.16 2.32
C GLY A 407 -7.29 -12.18 3.46
N LEU A 408 -7.62 -13.44 3.14
CA LEU A 408 -7.77 -14.49 4.14
C LEU A 408 -6.39 -14.97 4.61
N HIS A 409 -6.09 -14.77 5.88
CA HIS A 409 -4.91 -15.30 6.54
C HIS A 409 -5.28 -16.54 7.36
N TYR A 410 -4.52 -17.63 7.21
CA TYR A 410 -4.72 -18.84 8.00
C TYR A 410 -3.41 -19.32 8.63
N GLU A 411 -3.55 -19.87 9.84
CA GLU A 411 -2.48 -20.46 10.63
C GLU A 411 -3.01 -21.72 11.32
N TYR A 412 -2.29 -22.84 11.19
CA TYR A 412 -2.59 -24.09 11.89
C TYR A 412 -1.32 -24.89 12.17
N THR A 413 -1.39 -25.84 13.11
CA THR A 413 -0.28 -26.71 13.48
C THR A 413 -0.52 -28.16 13.07
N ILE A 414 0.54 -28.83 12.63
CA ILE A 414 0.54 -30.28 12.30
C ILE A 414 1.54 -31.01 13.19
N PRO A 415 1.21 -32.18 13.78
CA PRO A 415 2.17 -32.97 14.55
C PRO A 415 3.41 -33.30 13.73
N SER A 416 4.58 -33.15 14.36
CA SER A 416 5.85 -33.60 13.79
C SER A 416 6.00 -35.09 14.12
N ASP A 417 5.81 -35.98 13.14
CA ASP A 417 6.16 -37.39 13.36
C ASP A 417 7.63 -37.50 13.79
N PRO A 418 7.97 -38.33 14.80
CA PRO A 418 9.35 -38.63 15.12
C PRO A 418 9.91 -39.53 14.02
N LEU A 419 10.43 -38.93 12.96
CA LEU A 419 11.13 -39.68 11.93
C LEU A 419 12.59 -39.89 12.36
N PRO A 420 13.08 -41.15 12.36
CA PRO A 420 14.48 -41.45 12.62
C PRO A 420 15.36 -40.77 11.57
N GLU A 421 16.50 -40.23 12.02
CA GLU A 421 17.54 -39.64 11.18
C GLU A 421 18.04 -40.65 10.14
N ASN A 422 17.46 -40.62 8.94
CA ASN A 422 18.13 -40.81 7.66
C ASN A 422 17.10 -40.93 6.56
N GLN A 423 16.78 -39.81 5.89
CA GLN A 423 16.44 -39.85 4.47
C GLN A 423 16.68 -38.49 3.82
N SER A 424 17.73 -38.49 3.02
CA SER A 424 18.04 -37.51 1.98
C SER A 424 16.80 -37.07 1.20
N SER A 425 16.70 -35.76 0.98
CA SER A 425 15.88 -35.04 0.01
C SER A 425 15.02 -35.89 -0.95
N LYS A 426 13.81 -36.25 -0.51
CA LYS A 426 12.72 -36.57 -1.45
C LYS A 426 11.98 -35.30 -1.82
N ALA A 427 11.93 -35.02 -3.12
CA ALA A 427 11.12 -33.95 -3.69
C ALA A 427 9.64 -34.09 -3.24
N PRO A 428 8.91 -32.99 -3.03
CA PRO A 428 7.53 -33.04 -2.58
C PRO A 428 6.66 -33.81 -3.60
N GLU A 429 6.08 -34.93 -3.16
CA GLU A 429 5.14 -35.68 -3.99
C GLU A 429 3.90 -34.82 -4.28
N PRO A 430 3.39 -34.84 -5.52
CA PRO A 430 2.23 -34.05 -5.89
C PRO A 430 0.95 -34.64 -5.29
N LEU A 431 0.22 -33.83 -4.52
CA LEU A 431 -1.05 -34.21 -3.94
C LEU A 431 -2.16 -34.08 -4.99
N PHE A 432 -2.96 -35.13 -5.18
CA PHE A 432 -4.12 -35.11 -6.07
C PHE A 432 -5.40 -35.09 -5.24
N MET A 433 -6.35 -34.24 -5.60
CA MET A 433 -7.67 -34.20 -4.95
C MET A 433 -8.77 -33.74 -5.90
N TRP A 434 -10.00 -34.19 -5.66
CA TRP A 434 -11.19 -33.69 -6.34
C TRP A 434 -11.54 -32.30 -5.80
N THR A 435 -11.72 -31.33 -6.70
CA THR A 435 -12.13 -29.98 -6.34
C THR A 435 -13.28 -29.51 -7.23
N HIS A 436 -14.09 -28.59 -6.69
CA HIS A 436 -15.10 -27.88 -7.45
C HIS A 436 -14.39 -26.78 -8.24
N THR A 437 -14.21 -26.97 -9.54
CA THR A 437 -13.41 -26.10 -10.40
C THR A 437 -14.20 -24.94 -11.01
N GLY A 438 -15.53 -25.01 -10.95
CA GLY A 438 -16.42 -23.97 -11.44
C GLY A 438 -17.90 -24.33 -11.30
N TRP A 439 -18.75 -23.43 -11.77
CA TRP A 439 -20.19 -23.68 -11.95
C TRP A 439 -20.47 -23.90 -13.42
N GLU A 440 -21.35 -24.86 -13.70
CA GLU A 440 -22.01 -24.96 -15.00
C GLU A 440 -22.93 -23.74 -15.21
N ASP A 441 -23.28 -23.48 -16.47
CA ASP A 441 -24.24 -22.44 -16.81
C ASP A 441 -25.60 -22.73 -16.14
N CYS A 442 -26.32 -21.67 -15.80
CA CYS A 442 -27.68 -21.81 -15.26
C CYS A 442 -28.58 -22.41 -16.32
N ASP A 443 -29.35 -23.44 -15.95
CA ASP A 443 -30.33 -24.11 -16.82
C ASP A 443 -31.50 -23.19 -17.23
N ALA A 444 -31.73 -22.11 -16.50
CA ALA A 444 -32.67 -21.05 -16.81
C ALA A 444 -31.96 -19.69 -16.92
N THR A 445 -32.56 -18.72 -17.60
CA THR A 445 -32.10 -17.33 -17.75
C THR A 445 -32.91 -16.35 -16.88
N CYS A 446 -34.10 -16.75 -16.42
CA CYS A 446 -34.97 -16.02 -15.50
C CYS A 446 -36.04 -16.98 -14.91
N GLY A 447 -36.74 -16.57 -13.85
CA GLY A 447 -37.86 -17.34 -13.29
C GLY A 447 -37.47 -18.50 -12.37
N GLY A 448 -36.20 -18.58 -11.96
CA GLY A 448 -35.66 -19.61 -11.09
C GLY A 448 -35.17 -20.84 -11.87
N GLY A 449 -33.85 -21.03 -11.89
CA GLY A 449 -33.17 -22.22 -12.39
C GLY A 449 -32.18 -22.80 -11.37
N GLU A 450 -31.57 -23.92 -11.70
CA GLU A 450 -30.54 -24.59 -10.93
C GLU A 450 -29.25 -24.74 -11.76
N ARG A 451 -28.11 -24.43 -11.13
CA ARG A 451 -26.79 -24.73 -11.68
C ARG A 451 -26.04 -25.71 -10.79
N LYS A 452 -25.17 -26.52 -11.39
CA LYS A 452 -24.36 -27.54 -10.70
C LYS A 452 -22.89 -27.16 -10.73
N THR A 453 -22.12 -27.52 -9.70
CA THR A 453 -20.66 -27.34 -9.73
C THR A 453 -19.97 -28.41 -10.58
N THR A 454 -19.01 -28.02 -11.40
CA THR A 454 -18.12 -28.93 -12.11
C THR A 454 -17.07 -29.49 -11.14
N VAL A 455 -16.97 -30.82 -11.04
CA VAL A 455 -15.99 -31.51 -10.18
C VAL A 455 -14.88 -32.09 -11.06
N SER A 456 -13.65 -31.60 -10.89
CA SER A 456 -12.48 -32.04 -11.65
C SER A 456 -11.31 -32.41 -10.72
N CYS A 457 -10.44 -33.31 -11.20
CA CYS A 457 -9.25 -33.68 -10.46
C CYS A 457 -8.19 -32.57 -10.55
N THR A 458 -7.62 -32.18 -9.42
CA THR A 458 -6.58 -31.17 -9.34
C THR A 458 -5.31 -31.72 -8.70
N LYS A 459 -4.16 -31.28 -9.24
CA LYS A 459 -2.82 -31.55 -8.73
C LYS A 459 -2.33 -30.31 -7.98
N ILE A 460 -1.89 -30.51 -6.75
CA ILE A 460 -1.30 -29.48 -5.90
C ILE A 460 0.19 -29.76 -5.79
N MET A 461 1.01 -28.82 -6.25
CA MET A 461 2.46 -28.93 -6.24
C MET A 461 3.05 -27.54 -6.01
N ASN A 462 3.84 -27.36 -4.93
CA ASN A 462 4.49 -26.09 -4.58
C ASN A 462 3.53 -24.88 -4.62
N LYS A 463 2.38 -24.96 -3.94
CA LYS A 463 1.31 -23.93 -3.89
C LYS A 463 0.58 -23.65 -5.22
N ASN A 464 0.96 -24.31 -6.32
CA ASN A 464 0.23 -24.23 -7.59
C ASN A 464 -0.81 -25.36 -7.67
N ILE A 465 -2.05 -24.96 -7.96
CA ILE A 465 -3.18 -25.86 -8.21
C ILE A 465 -3.41 -25.90 -9.72
N SER A 466 -3.31 -27.07 -10.32
CA SER A 466 -3.62 -27.26 -11.74
C SER A 466 -4.62 -28.40 -11.95
N ILE A 467 -5.54 -28.19 -12.89
CA ILE A 467 -6.52 -29.22 -13.28
C ILE A 467 -5.80 -30.29 -14.08
N VAL A 468 -6.00 -31.55 -13.71
CA VAL A 468 -5.39 -32.71 -14.36
C VAL A 468 -6.47 -33.71 -14.76
N ASP A 469 -6.08 -34.74 -15.51
CA ASP A 469 -6.98 -35.80 -15.92
C ASP A 469 -7.64 -36.48 -14.70
N ASN A 470 -8.97 -36.66 -14.77
CA ASN A 470 -9.81 -37.29 -13.76
C ASN A 470 -9.31 -38.68 -13.33
N LYS A 471 -8.57 -39.40 -14.18
CA LYS A 471 -7.95 -40.71 -13.86
C LYS A 471 -6.96 -40.63 -12.71
N LYS A 472 -6.32 -39.47 -12.47
CA LYS A 472 -5.36 -39.28 -11.36
C LYS A 472 -6.04 -39.28 -9.99
N CYS A 473 -7.34 -38.99 -9.93
CA CYS A 473 -8.15 -39.05 -8.71
C CYS A 473 -9.08 -40.28 -8.68
N LYS A 474 -8.86 -41.29 -9.54
CA LYS A 474 -9.75 -42.46 -9.68
C LYS A 474 -10.01 -43.20 -8.37
N TYR A 475 -9.00 -43.26 -7.49
CA TYR A 475 -9.07 -43.96 -6.21
C TYR A 475 -9.60 -43.08 -5.06
N LEU A 476 -9.85 -41.80 -5.32
CA LEU A 476 -10.38 -40.85 -4.35
C LEU A 476 -11.89 -40.70 -4.58
N THR A 477 -12.65 -40.60 -3.49
CA THR A 477 -14.11 -40.43 -3.55
C THR A 477 -14.46 -39.12 -4.25
N LYS A 478 -15.17 -39.22 -5.39
CA LYS A 478 -15.62 -38.04 -6.14
C LYS A 478 -16.81 -37.39 -5.40
N PRO A 479 -16.71 -36.11 -5.00
CA PRO A 479 -17.79 -35.42 -4.30
C PRO A 479 -18.98 -35.18 -5.22
N GLU A 480 -20.18 -35.11 -4.63
CA GLU A 480 -21.40 -34.77 -5.35
C GLU A 480 -21.37 -33.30 -5.81
N PRO A 481 -21.85 -32.99 -7.02
CA PRO A 481 -22.02 -31.61 -7.47
C PRO A 481 -22.95 -30.82 -6.54
N GLN A 482 -22.52 -29.63 -6.11
CA GLN A 482 -23.38 -28.74 -5.36
C GLN A 482 -24.41 -28.10 -6.31
N ILE A 483 -25.66 -28.03 -5.88
CA ILE A 483 -26.77 -27.42 -6.62
C ILE A 483 -27.05 -26.05 -6.02
N ARG A 484 -27.13 -25.01 -6.87
CA ARG A 484 -27.47 -23.65 -6.43
C ARG A 484 -28.54 -23.06 -7.33
N LYS A 485 -29.55 -22.45 -6.70
CA LYS A 485 -30.56 -21.66 -7.41
C LYS A 485 -29.93 -20.43 -8.05
N CYS A 486 -30.32 -20.16 -9.29
CA CYS A 486 -29.84 -19.05 -10.08
C CYS A 486 -31.01 -18.40 -10.82
N HIS A 487 -30.82 -17.12 -11.20
CA HIS A 487 -31.82 -16.33 -11.92
C HIS A 487 -33.23 -16.35 -11.31
N GLU A 488 -33.32 -16.17 -9.98
CA GLU A 488 -34.57 -16.12 -9.20
C GLU A 488 -35.45 -14.90 -9.51
N GLN A 489 -34.95 -13.95 -10.30
CA GLN A 489 -35.74 -12.79 -10.69
C GLN A 489 -36.88 -13.23 -11.61
N PRO A 490 -38.10 -12.69 -11.41
CA PRO A 490 -39.22 -12.98 -12.29
C PRO A 490 -38.84 -12.55 -13.70
N CYS A 491 -39.15 -13.40 -14.69
CA CYS A 491 -38.92 -13.07 -16.09
C CYS A 491 -39.68 -11.80 -16.46
N GLN A 492 -38.94 -10.71 -16.63
CA GLN A 492 -39.52 -9.40 -16.90
C GLN A 492 -39.96 -9.29 -18.36
N THR A 493 -41.09 -8.64 -18.56
CA THR A 493 -41.61 -8.20 -19.85
C THR A 493 -40.91 -6.91 -20.27
N ARG A 494 -40.42 -6.86 -21.51
CA ARG A 494 -39.76 -5.68 -22.06
C ARG A 494 -40.30 -5.31 -23.44
N TRP A 495 -40.28 -4.01 -23.73
CA TRP A 495 -40.56 -3.52 -25.07
C TRP A 495 -39.39 -3.86 -25.99
N MET A 496 -39.65 -4.72 -26.97
CA MET A 496 -38.71 -4.99 -28.05
C MET A 496 -39.12 -4.19 -29.28
N MET A 497 -38.11 -3.66 -29.96
CA MET A 497 -38.25 -2.84 -31.15
C MET A 497 -37.34 -3.43 -32.22
N THR A 498 -37.84 -3.52 -33.46
CA THR A 498 -36.96 -3.80 -34.59
C THR A 498 -36.09 -2.57 -34.87
N GLU A 499 -35.04 -2.79 -35.66
CA GLU A 499 -34.35 -1.68 -36.32
C GLU A 499 -35.35 -0.79 -37.07
N TRP A 500 -35.02 0.48 -37.15
CA TRP A 500 -35.78 1.40 -37.98
C TRP A 500 -35.68 0.96 -39.44
N THR A 501 -36.80 1.00 -40.14
CA THR A 501 -36.79 0.90 -41.59
C THR A 501 -35.95 2.03 -42.19
N PRO A 502 -35.37 1.83 -43.39
CA PRO A 502 -34.70 2.90 -44.10
C PRO A 502 -35.59 4.14 -44.17
N CYS A 503 -34.99 5.31 -43.97
CA CYS A 503 -35.72 6.56 -44.05
C CYS A 503 -36.47 6.62 -45.38
N SER A 504 -37.75 7.00 -45.36
CA SER A 504 -38.58 7.07 -46.57
C SER A 504 -38.00 7.95 -47.68
N ARG A 505 -36.98 8.77 -47.36
CA ARG A 505 -36.20 9.59 -48.29
C ARG A 505 -34.70 9.41 -48.02
N THR A 506 -33.88 9.32 -49.08
CA THR A 506 -32.41 9.20 -49.00
C THR A 506 -31.70 10.52 -48.71
N CYS A 507 -32.36 11.67 -48.88
CA CYS A 507 -31.89 12.99 -48.49
C CYS A 507 -33.04 13.85 -47.91
N GLY A 508 -32.72 14.71 -46.95
CA GLY A 508 -33.68 15.60 -46.29
C GLY A 508 -34.67 14.91 -45.34
N LYS A 509 -35.70 15.63 -44.89
CA LYS A 509 -36.68 15.17 -43.88
C LYS A 509 -37.60 14.07 -44.45
N GLY A 510 -37.58 12.90 -43.84
CA GLY A 510 -38.43 11.75 -44.12
C GLY A 510 -39.01 11.14 -42.83
N MET A 511 -39.66 9.98 -42.97
CA MET A 511 -40.21 9.22 -41.85
C MET A 511 -39.68 7.79 -41.90
N GLN A 512 -39.34 7.26 -40.74
CA GLN A 512 -38.94 5.86 -40.57
C GLN A 512 -39.86 5.20 -39.56
N SER A 513 -40.21 3.95 -39.80
CA SER A 513 -41.08 3.14 -38.95
C SER A 513 -40.35 1.91 -38.41
N ARG A 514 -40.79 1.40 -37.27
CA ARG A 514 -40.30 0.15 -36.67
C ARG A 514 -41.44 -0.61 -36.02
N GLN A 515 -41.29 -1.91 -35.92
CA GLN A 515 -42.23 -2.74 -35.17
C GLN A 515 -41.87 -2.67 -33.68
N VAL A 516 -42.89 -2.49 -32.83
CA VAL A 516 -42.77 -2.44 -31.38
C VAL A 516 -43.72 -3.48 -30.80
N ALA A 517 -43.18 -4.42 -30.02
CA ALA A 517 -43.96 -5.47 -29.37
C ALA A 517 -43.47 -5.68 -27.94
N CYS A 518 -44.40 -5.90 -27.02
CA CYS A 518 -44.06 -6.37 -25.68
C CYS A 518 -43.70 -7.86 -25.76
N THR A 519 -42.53 -8.23 -25.25
CA THR A 519 -42.07 -9.62 -25.22
C THR A 519 -41.74 -10.04 -23.81
N GLN A 520 -42.09 -11.28 -23.46
CA GLN A 520 -41.69 -11.93 -22.22
C GLN A 520 -40.60 -12.94 -22.52
N GLN A 521 -39.52 -12.91 -21.74
CA GLN A 521 -38.51 -13.95 -21.78
C GLN A 521 -39.02 -15.16 -20.99
N LEU A 522 -38.92 -16.35 -21.55
CA LEU A 522 -39.16 -17.60 -20.83
C LEU A 522 -37.89 -18.03 -20.09
N SER A 523 -38.04 -18.92 -19.11
CA SER A 523 -36.93 -19.44 -18.33
C SER A 523 -35.82 -20.03 -19.20
N ASN A 524 -36.15 -20.69 -20.31
CA ASN A 524 -35.18 -21.25 -21.25
C ASN A 524 -34.51 -20.21 -22.20
N GLY A 525 -34.77 -18.91 -22.05
CA GLY A 525 -34.21 -17.84 -22.90
C GLY A 525 -35.01 -17.52 -24.16
N THR A 526 -36.09 -18.25 -24.44
CA THR A 526 -36.97 -17.99 -25.60
C THR A 526 -37.81 -16.75 -25.36
N LEU A 527 -37.92 -15.87 -26.37
CA LEU A 527 -38.78 -14.68 -26.30
C LEU A 527 -40.16 -14.97 -26.89
N ILE A 528 -41.21 -14.81 -26.08
CA ILE A 528 -42.61 -14.92 -26.53
C ILE A 528 -43.29 -13.55 -26.54
N ARG A 529 -44.36 -13.41 -27.32
CA ARG A 529 -45.16 -12.18 -27.37
C ARG A 529 -46.05 -12.08 -26.12
N ALA A 530 -45.91 -10.99 -25.38
CA ALA A 530 -46.68 -10.70 -24.17
C ALA A 530 -47.77 -9.65 -24.43
N ARG A 531 -48.64 -9.40 -23.44
CA ARG A 531 -49.66 -8.35 -23.56
C ARG A 531 -49.00 -6.98 -23.33
N GLU A 532 -49.42 -5.97 -24.08
CA GLU A 532 -48.85 -4.62 -23.97
C GLU A 532 -48.92 -4.02 -22.55
N ARG A 533 -49.94 -4.40 -21.76
CA ARG A 533 -50.14 -3.97 -20.37
C ARG A 533 -49.11 -4.52 -19.38
N ASP A 534 -48.44 -5.61 -19.72
CA ASP A 534 -47.48 -6.28 -18.84
C ASP A 534 -46.10 -5.60 -18.93
N CYS A 535 -45.80 -4.88 -20.01
CA CYS A 535 -44.58 -4.08 -20.13
C CYS A 535 -44.71 -2.77 -19.35
N ALA A 536 -43.79 -2.52 -18.42
CA ALA A 536 -43.73 -1.27 -17.67
C ALA A 536 -43.29 -0.10 -18.57
N GLY A 537 -43.90 1.08 -18.36
CA GLY A 537 -43.56 2.31 -19.08
C GLY A 537 -44.32 2.51 -20.40
N PRO A 538 -44.27 3.73 -20.97
CA PRO A 538 -45.02 4.08 -22.18
C PRO A 538 -44.50 3.29 -23.39
N ARG A 539 -45.43 2.84 -24.24
CA ARG A 539 -45.11 2.15 -25.50
C ARG A 539 -44.18 3.02 -26.36
N PRO A 540 -42.99 2.53 -26.74
CA PRO A 540 -42.07 3.27 -27.59
C PRO A 540 -42.70 3.64 -28.94
N ALA A 541 -42.33 4.81 -29.47
CA ALA A 541 -42.83 5.28 -30.75
C ALA A 541 -42.50 4.28 -31.87
N SER A 542 -43.51 3.93 -32.68
CA SER A 542 -43.37 3.08 -33.86
C SER A 542 -43.00 3.87 -35.13
N ALA A 543 -43.03 5.20 -35.06
CA ALA A 543 -42.66 6.10 -36.16
C ALA A 543 -41.88 7.30 -35.63
N GLN A 544 -40.85 7.73 -36.35
CA GLN A 544 -40.13 8.97 -36.06
C GLN A 544 -39.68 9.70 -37.32
N ARG A 545 -39.42 10.99 -37.18
CA ARG A 545 -38.80 11.80 -38.26
C ARG A 545 -37.34 11.37 -38.41
N CYS A 546 -36.90 11.25 -39.65
CA CYS A 546 -35.51 10.96 -40.01
C CYS A 546 -35.00 11.99 -41.01
N GLU A 547 -33.68 12.15 -41.08
CA GLU A 547 -33.04 12.93 -42.11
C GLU A 547 -32.10 12.00 -42.89
N GLY A 548 -32.32 11.86 -44.20
CA GLY A 548 -31.50 11.00 -45.05
C GLY A 548 -30.05 11.51 -45.12
N GLN A 549 -29.07 10.63 -44.85
CA GLN A 549 -27.67 11.00 -44.64
C GLN A 549 -26.77 10.95 -45.89
N ASP A 550 -27.26 10.52 -47.06
CA ASP A 550 -26.50 10.60 -48.32
C ASP A 550 -26.59 12.01 -48.91
N CYS A 551 -26.23 13.00 -48.09
CA CYS A 551 -26.07 14.39 -48.46
C CYS A 551 -24.56 14.68 -48.52
N MET A 552 -23.98 14.61 -49.73
CA MET A 552 -22.59 14.94 -50.12
C MET A 552 -21.52 13.83 -49.96
N THR A 553 -21.21 13.12 -51.06
CA THR A 553 -19.97 12.35 -51.28
C THR A 553 -19.01 13.18 -52.14
N VAL A 554 -18.20 14.05 -51.52
CA VAL A 554 -17.42 15.07 -52.24
C VAL A 554 -15.92 14.80 -52.15
N TRP A 555 -15.21 14.95 -53.27
CA TRP A 555 -13.75 14.93 -53.30
C TRP A 555 -13.19 16.20 -52.66
N GLU A 556 -12.27 16.05 -51.72
CA GLU A 556 -11.55 17.14 -51.08
C GLU A 556 -10.21 17.36 -51.78
N ALA A 557 -10.01 18.55 -52.36
CA ALA A 557 -8.76 18.94 -52.99
C ALA A 557 -7.99 19.90 -52.08
N GLY A 558 -6.75 19.55 -51.75
CA GLY A 558 -5.82 20.38 -51.00
C GLY A 558 -5.30 21.59 -51.80
N VAL A 559 -4.47 22.41 -51.16
CA VAL A 559 -3.87 23.60 -51.76
C VAL A 559 -2.86 23.26 -52.85
N TRP A 560 -2.75 24.12 -53.87
CA TRP A 560 -1.76 24.00 -54.94
C TRP A 560 -0.35 24.36 -54.45
N SER A 561 0.66 23.65 -54.97
CA SER A 561 2.07 23.96 -54.79
C SER A 561 2.46 25.26 -55.52
N GLU A 562 3.66 25.76 -55.21
CA GLU A 562 4.26 26.82 -56.03
C GLU A 562 4.47 26.37 -57.49
N CYS A 563 4.48 27.34 -58.41
CA CYS A 563 4.72 27.06 -59.82
C CYS A 563 6.16 26.58 -60.04
N SER A 564 6.34 25.59 -60.90
CA SER A 564 7.65 24.97 -61.17
C SER A 564 8.70 25.94 -61.74
N VAL A 565 8.27 27.06 -62.32
CA VAL A 565 9.14 28.15 -62.80
C VAL A 565 8.72 29.47 -62.17
N LYS A 566 9.66 30.43 -62.08
CA LYS A 566 9.43 31.79 -61.54
C LYS A 566 9.35 32.88 -62.62
N CYS A 567 9.49 32.49 -63.89
CA CYS A 567 9.34 33.36 -65.04
C CYS A 567 8.89 32.53 -66.27
N GLY A 568 7.62 32.65 -66.66
CA GLY A 568 7.00 31.93 -67.77
C GLY A 568 5.97 30.87 -67.33
N LYS A 569 5.62 29.96 -68.25
CA LYS A 569 4.65 28.88 -68.01
C LYS A 569 5.33 27.67 -67.35
N GLY A 570 4.68 27.09 -66.35
CA GLY A 570 5.08 25.90 -65.61
C GLY A 570 3.86 25.09 -65.17
N VAL A 571 4.04 24.16 -64.22
CA VAL A 571 2.97 23.29 -63.70
C VAL A 571 3.02 23.30 -62.17
N ARG A 572 1.85 23.30 -61.52
CA ARG A 572 1.69 23.18 -60.07
C ARG A 572 0.83 21.96 -59.72
N HIS A 573 1.06 21.40 -58.53
CA HIS A 573 0.45 20.13 -58.08
C HIS A 573 -0.34 20.30 -56.78
N ARG A 574 -1.38 19.50 -56.56
CA ARG A 574 -2.13 19.46 -55.28
C ARG A 574 -2.54 18.04 -54.90
N THR A 575 -2.87 17.83 -53.62
CA THR A 575 -3.38 16.55 -53.12
C THR A 575 -4.90 16.46 -53.29
N VAL A 576 -5.43 15.29 -53.68
CA VAL A 576 -6.88 15.05 -53.81
C VAL A 576 -7.27 13.80 -53.03
N ARG A 577 -8.23 13.91 -52.11
CA ARG A 577 -8.66 12.84 -51.19
C ARG A 577 -10.18 12.68 -51.21
N CYS A 578 -10.66 11.44 -51.16
CA CYS A 578 -12.08 11.15 -51.03
C CYS A 578 -12.49 11.23 -49.56
N THR A 579 -13.46 12.08 -49.23
CA THR A 579 -13.95 12.26 -47.84
C THR A 579 -14.73 11.06 -47.32
N ASN A 580 -15.19 10.16 -48.19
CA ASN A 580 -15.86 8.93 -47.79
C ASN A 580 -14.85 7.88 -47.26
N PRO A 581 -14.97 7.44 -45.99
CA PRO A 581 -14.06 6.46 -45.37
C PRO A 581 -13.98 5.12 -46.13
N ARG A 582 -15.03 4.76 -46.88
CA ARG A 582 -15.10 3.52 -47.67
C ARG A 582 -14.61 3.70 -49.12
N LYS A 583 -14.01 4.84 -49.47
CA LYS A 583 -13.47 5.18 -50.81
C LYS A 583 -14.51 5.08 -51.97
N LYS A 584 -15.80 5.20 -51.67
CA LYS A 584 -16.89 5.15 -52.67
C LYS A 584 -17.21 6.52 -53.30
N CYS A 585 -16.22 7.38 -53.54
CA CYS A 585 -16.46 8.64 -54.27
C CYS A 585 -16.56 8.35 -55.78
N VAL A 586 -17.45 9.07 -56.48
CA VAL A 586 -17.67 8.89 -57.92
C VAL A 586 -16.46 9.42 -58.70
N LEU A 587 -15.77 8.56 -59.46
CA LEU A 587 -14.52 8.93 -60.17
C LEU A 587 -14.70 10.06 -61.19
N SER A 588 -15.87 10.22 -61.79
CA SER A 588 -16.15 11.30 -62.76
C SER A 588 -16.05 12.70 -62.16
N THR A 589 -16.14 12.82 -60.83
CA THR A 589 -16.08 14.11 -60.12
C THR A 589 -14.73 14.38 -59.46
N ARG A 590 -13.71 13.53 -59.70
CA ARG A 590 -12.37 13.67 -59.09
C ARG A 590 -11.65 14.92 -59.63
N PRO A 591 -11.29 15.89 -58.76
CA PRO A 591 -10.51 17.07 -59.15
C PRO A 591 -9.12 16.71 -59.71
N ARG A 592 -8.62 17.52 -60.63
CA ARG A 592 -7.26 17.34 -61.21
C ARG A 592 -6.18 17.60 -60.17
N GLU A 593 -5.12 16.78 -60.19
CA GLU A 593 -3.97 16.84 -59.28
C GLU A 593 -2.81 17.70 -59.81
N ALA A 594 -2.83 18.06 -61.10
CA ALA A 594 -1.86 18.93 -61.75
C ALA A 594 -2.58 19.97 -62.63
N GLU A 595 -2.06 21.19 -62.66
CA GLU A 595 -2.57 22.29 -63.47
C GLU A 595 -1.41 23.17 -63.96
N ASP A 596 -1.54 23.69 -65.17
CA ASP A 596 -0.60 24.66 -65.72
C ASP A 596 -0.68 25.99 -64.93
N CYS A 597 0.47 26.60 -64.68
CA CYS A 597 0.60 27.87 -63.99
C CYS A 597 1.54 28.81 -64.74
N GLU A 598 1.37 30.11 -64.54
CA GLU A 598 2.28 31.11 -65.08
C GLU A 598 2.77 31.99 -63.92
N ASP A 599 4.08 32.13 -63.80
CA ASP A 599 4.71 32.96 -62.76
C ASP A 599 5.69 33.91 -63.44
N TYR A 600 5.60 35.20 -63.14
CA TYR A 600 6.43 36.26 -63.73
C TYR A 600 7.25 37.03 -62.68
N SER A 601 7.30 36.53 -61.45
CA SER A 601 7.86 37.23 -60.29
C SER A 601 9.37 37.53 -60.36
N LYS A 602 10.16 36.79 -61.15
CA LYS A 602 11.61 37.04 -61.34
C LYS A 602 12.04 37.06 -62.80
N CYS A 603 11.39 37.90 -63.59
CA CYS A 603 11.68 37.98 -65.02
C CYS A 603 12.77 38.99 -65.43
N TYR A 604 13.15 39.94 -64.58
CA TYR A 604 14.20 40.93 -64.87
C TYR A 604 15.49 40.64 -64.10
N VAL A 605 16.64 40.73 -64.79
CA VAL A 605 17.97 40.39 -64.23
C VAL A 605 19.02 41.41 -64.66
N TRP A 606 19.99 41.70 -63.78
CA TRP A 606 21.09 42.61 -64.08
C TRP A 606 22.10 41.99 -65.07
N ARG A 607 22.41 42.71 -66.15
CA ARG A 607 23.48 42.39 -67.10
C ARG A 607 24.58 43.45 -67.00
N MET A 608 25.84 43.02 -67.12
CA MET A 608 27.04 43.86 -66.94
C MET A 608 27.84 43.91 -68.24
N GLY A 609 28.31 45.09 -68.62
CA GLY A 609 29.29 45.29 -69.69
C GLY A 609 30.75 45.26 -69.19
N ASP A 610 31.68 45.43 -70.12
CA ASP A 610 33.12 45.39 -69.85
C ASP A 610 33.63 46.60 -69.05
N TRP A 611 34.79 46.43 -68.40
CA TRP A 611 35.44 47.47 -67.59
C TRP A 611 36.23 48.48 -68.44
N SER A 612 36.18 49.75 -68.06
CA SER A 612 36.93 50.85 -68.67
C SER A 612 38.44 50.79 -68.38
N LYS A 613 39.23 51.59 -69.11
CA LYS A 613 40.65 51.84 -68.78
C LYS A 613 40.78 52.49 -67.38
N CYS A 614 41.96 52.33 -66.76
CA CYS A 614 42.26 52.81 -65.40
C CYS A 614 42.34 54.35 -65.35
N SER A 615 41.91 54.95 -64.23
CA SER A 615 41.83 56.41 -64.05
C SER A 615 43.18 57.14 -63.90
N VAL A 616 44.28 56.40 -63.84
CA VAL A 616 45.65 56.90 -63.69
C VAL A 616 46.57 56.16 -64.67
N THR A 617 47.73 56.72 -64.98
CA THR A 617 48.77 56.07 -65.82
C THR A 617 49.75 55.20 -65.04
N CYS A 618 49.95 55.46 -63.74
CA CYS A 618 50.80 54.68 -62.84
C CYS A 618 50.24 54.73 -61.41
N GLY A 619 50.55 53.75 -60.55
CA GLY A 619 50.02 53.67 -59.18
C GLY A 619 48.54 53.21 -59.08
N LYS A 620 47.83 53.62 -58.01
CA LYS A 620 46.47 53.17 -57.70
C LYS A 620 45.40 54.06 -58.36
N GLY A 621 44.41 53.48 -59.02
CA GLY A 621 43.27 54.17 -59.66
C GLY A 621 41.97 53.34 -59.64
N MET A 622 40.97 53.75 -60.43
CA MET A 622 39.67 53.07 -60.56
C MET A 622 39.30 52.77 -62.03
N GLN A 623 38.50 51.73 -62.23
CA GLN A 623 37.81 51.38 -63.48
C GLN A 623 36.29 51.40 -63.27
N SER A 624 35.53 51.65 -64.34
CA SER A 624 34.05 51.70 -64.33
C SER A 624 33.45 50.82 -65.43
N ARG A 625 32.23 50.30 -65.24
CA ARG A 625 31.49 49.51 -66.26
C ARG A 625 30.02 49.87 -66.31
N VAL A 626 29.36 49.54 -67.43
CA VAL A 626 27.92 49.75 -67.61
C VAL A 626 27.13 48.57 -67.03
N ILE A 627 26.05 48.85 -66.31
CA ILE A 627 25.15 47.85 -65.72
C ILE A 627 23.72 48.20 -66.11
N GLN A 628 23.01 47.25 -66.71
CA GLN A 628 21.66 47.43 -67.24
C GLN A 628 20.75 46.30 -66.77
N CYS A 629 19.53 46.64 -66.39
CA CYS A 629 18.50 45.67 -66.04
C CYS A 629 17.80 45.19 -67.31
N MET A 630 17.74 43.88 -67.53
CA MET A 630 17.20 43.28 -68.76
C MET A 630 16.25 42.12 -68.48
N HIS A 631 15.20 42.00 -69.27
CA HIS A 631 14.24 40.90 -69.16
C HIS A 631 14.84 39.58 -69.66
N LYS A 632 14.74 38.51 -68.87
CA LYS A 632 15.39 37.21 -69.10
C LYS A 632 14.95 36.53 -70.40
N ILE A 633 13.68 36.70 -70.78
CA ILE A 633 13.08 36.02 -71.95
C ILE A 633 13.08 36.90 -73.20
N THR A 634 12.83 38.21 -73.05
CA THR A 634 12.61 39.12 -74.20
C THR A 634 13.83 40.00 -74.52
N GLY A 635 14.82 40.05 -73.64
CA GLY A 635 16.03 40.86 -73.83
C GLY A 635 15.80 42.37 -73.81
N ARG A 636 14.60 42.85 -73.45
CA ARG A 636 14.30 44.30 -73.36
C ARG A 636 14.92 44.92 -72.12
N HIS A 637 15.30 46.19 -72.23
CA HIS A 637 15.68 47.00 -71.07
C HIS A 637 14.48 47.19 -70.15
N GLY A 638 14.71 47.08 -68.84
CA GLY A 638 13.71 47.32 -67.80
C GLY A 638 14.32 48.01 -66.59
N ASN A 639 13.50 48.24 -65.57
CA ASN A 639 13.88 48.87 -64.30
C ASN A 639 13.45 48.04 -63.08
N GLU A 640 12.84 46.87 -63.29
CA GLU A 640 12.27 45.99 -62.25
C GLU A 640 13.27 44.97 -61.65
N CYS A 641 14.58 45.20 -61.82
CA CYS A 641 15.59 44.36 -61.18
C CYS A 641 15.77 44.77 -59.72
N PHE A 642 15.89 43.78 -58.82
CA PHE A 642 16.10 44.04 -57.40
C PHE A 642 17.40 44.81 -57.13
N SER A 643 17.31 45.92 -56.41
CA SER A 643 18.45 46.80 -56.09
C SER A 643 19.53 46.12 -55.24
N SER A 644 19.15 45.17 -54.38
CA SER A 644 20.07 44.40 -53.53
C SER A 644 20.99 43.49 -54.34
N GLU A 645 20.55 43.04 -55.51
CA GLU A 645 21.32 42.19 -56.42
C GLU A 645 22.10 43.01 -57.46
N LYS A 646 22.11 44.35 -57.35
CA LYS A 646 22.78 45.24 -58.30
C LYS A 646 24.31 45.11 -58.17
N PRO A 647 25.02 44.69 -59.23
CA PRO A 647 26.47 44.53 -59.17
C PRO A 647 27.22 45.87 -59.04
N ALA A 648 28.47 45.82 -58.58
CA ALA A 648 29.31 47.02 -58.45
C ALA A 648 29.66 47.62 -59.82
N ALA A 649 29.42 48.93 -59.98
CA ALA A 649 29.72 49.69 -61.19
C ALA A 649 31.17 50.19 -61.27
N TYR A 650 31.92 50.12 -60.15
CA TYR A 650 33.29 50.61 -60.04
C TYR A 650 34.20 49.61 -59.31
N ARG A 651 35.49 49.57 -59.67
CA ARG A 651 36.51 48.75 -58.98
C ARG A 651 37.89 49.43 -58.97
N PRO A 652 38.76 49.13 -58.00
CA PRO A 652 40.14 49.61 -58.00
C PRO A 652 41.00 48.91 -59.07
N CYS A 653 41.99 49.63 -59.61
CA CYS A 653 43.04 49.13 -60.52
C CYS A 653 44.41 49.63 -60.05
N HIS A 654 45.43 48.78 -60.09
CA HIS A 654 46.80 49.15 -59.73
C HIS A 654 47.72 48.98 -60.94
N LEU A 655 48.43 50.05 -61.32
CA LEU A 655 49.45 50.07 -62.36
C LEU A 655 50.85 50.18 -61.72
N GLN A 656 51.90 50.10 -62.53
CA GLN A 656 53.29 50.10 -62.07
C GLN A 656 53.63 51.28 -61.14
N PRO A 657 54.59 51.13 -60.19
CA PRO A 657 55.04 52.20 -59.31
C PRO A 657 55.57 53.40 -60.12
N CYS A 658 55.18 54.61 -59.76
CA CYS A 658 55.61 55.81 -60.48
C CYS A 658 57.07 56.16 -60.16
N ASN A 659 57.88 56.46 -61.18
CA ASN A 659 59.30 56.81 -61.03
C ASN A 659 59.48 58.33 -60.77
N GLU A 660 60.51 58.76 -60.04
CA GLU A 660 60.65 60.16 -59.52
C GLU A 660 60.69 61.27 -60.59
N LYS A 661 60.87 60.93 -61.87
CA LYS A 661 60.83 61.89 -62.99
C LYS A 661 59.49 61.97 -63.73
N ILE A 662 58.47 61.21 -63.31
CA ILE A 662 57.12 61.26 -63.89
C ILE A 662 56.15 61.68 -62.81
N ASN A 663 55.51 62.82 -63.00
CA ASN A 663 54.64 63.43 -61.99
C ASN A 663 53.34 62.60 -61.83
N VAL A 664 53.22 61.93 -60.68
CA VAL A 664 52.11 61.07 -60.26
C VAL A 664 50.75 61.78 -60.30
N ASN A 665 50.77 63.11 -60.36
CA ASN A 665 49.59 63.95 -60.31
C ASN A 665 48.91 64.17 -61.66
N THR A 666 49.32 63.50 -62.76
CA THR A 666 48.72 63.76 -64.08
C THR A 666 47.37 63.05 -64.26
N ILE A 667 46.30 63.81 -64.53
CA ILE A 667 44.93 63.27 -64.70
C ILE A 667 44.73 62.68 -66.10
N THR A 668 44.38 61.39 -66.19
CA THR A 668 44.07 60.72 -67.48
C THR A 668 42.58 60.67 -67.79
N SER A 669 41.72 60.71 -66.75
CA SER A 669 40.26 60.75 -66.88
C SER A 669 39.65 61.77 -65.92
N PRO A 670 39.28 62.97 -66.40
CA PRO A 670 38.71 64.02 -65.58
C PRO A 670 37.40 63.61 -64.89
N ARG A 671 36.60 62.77 -65.56
CA ARG A 671 35.31 62.29 -65.07
C ARG A 671 35.46 61.35 -63.87
N LEU A 672 36.52 60.53 -63.85
CA LEU A 672 36.82 59.69 -62.68
C LEU A 672 37.50 60.50 -61.57
N ALA A 673 38.42 61.42 -61.89
CA ALA A 673 39.06 62.28 -60.88
C ALA A 673 38.03 63.06 -60.04
N ALA A 674 36.98 63.58 -60.69
CA ALA A 674 35.88 64.29 -60.02
C ALA A 674 35.00 63.39 -59.12
N LEU A 675 34.96 62.08 -59.36
CA LEU A 675 34.23 61.12 -58.52
C LEU A 675 35.06 60.69 -57.31
N THR A 676 36.38 60.62 -57.45
CA THR A 676 37.29 60.15 -56.39
C THR A 676 37.57 61.23 -55.36
N PHE A 677 37.65 62.51 -55.75
CA PHE A 677 37.91 63.63 -54.83
C PHE A 677 36.72 64.60 -54.79
N LYS A 678 36.17 64.80 -53.59
CA LYS A 678 35.00 65.65 -53.38
C LYS A 678 35.41 67.13 -53.45
N CYS A 679 34.99 67.83 -54.49
CA CYS A 679 35.23 69.26 -54.66
C CYS A 679 34.38 70.06 -53.68
N LEU A 680 35.02 70.90 -52.88
CA LEU A 680 34.40 71.74 -51.84
C LEU A 680 34.45 73.24 -52.20
N GLY A 681 34.84 73.56 -53.44
CA GLY A 681 35.04 74.93 -53.95
C GLY A 681 36.52 75.25 -54.23
N ASP A 682 36.76 76.33 -54.98
CA ASP A 682 38.11 76.82 -55.26
C ASP A 682 38.74 77.47 -54.02
N GLN A 683 39.90 76.97 -53.60
CA GLN A 683 40.61 77.47 -52.42
C GLN A 683 41.31 78.81 -52.67
N TRP A 684 41.73 79.09 -53.91
CA TRP A 684 42.43 80.33 -54.28
C TRP A 684 41.80 81.00 -55.52
N PRO A 685 40.59 81.57 -55.42
CA PRO A 685 39.77 81.94 -56.58
C PRO A 685 40.49 82.84 -57.60
N VAL A 686 41.28 83.80 -57.12
CA VAL A 686 42.04 84.74 -57.97
C VAL A 686 43.17 84.02 -58.72
N TYR A 687 43.93 83.15 -58.05
CA TYR A 687 45.00 82.37 -58.68
C TYR A 687 44.46 81.25 -59.56
N CYS A 688 43.31 80.67 -59.23
CA CYS A 688 42.69 79.59 -59.98
C CYS A 688 42.33 80.00 -61.42
N ARG A 689 41.97 81.28 -61.64
CA ARG A 689 41.77 81.82 -63.00
C ARG A 689 43.06 81.75 -63.83
N VAL A 690 44.21 82.06 -63.23
CA VAL A 690 45.54 81.96 -63.88
C VAL A 690 45.92 80.49 -64.12
N ILE A 691 45.64 79.60 -63.18
CA ILE A 691 45.86 78.14 -63.31
C ILE A 691 45.10 77.57 -64.52
N ARG A 692 43.85 78.00 -64.74
CA ARG A 692 43.06 77.63 -65.92
C ARG A 692 43.67 78.17 -67.21
N GLU A 693 44.01 79.46 -67.25
CA GLU A 693 44.56 80.12 -68.44
C GLU A 693 45.91 79.52 -68.87
N LYS A 694 46.71 79.03 -67.92
CA LYS A 694 48.00 78.37 -68.17
C LYS A 694 47.88 76.84 -68.41
N ASN A 695 46.67 76.27 -68.55
CA ASN A 695 46.41 74.83 -68.76
C ASN A 695 46.96 73.90 -67.65
N LEU A 696 47.13 74.40 -66.43
CA LEU A 696 47.76 73.64 -65.34
C LEU A 696 46.79 72.68 -64.62
N CYS A 697 45.51 72.69 -64.97
CA CYS A 697 44.46 71.81 -64.43
C CYS A 697 44.67 70.31 -64.71
N GLN A 698 45.65 69.95 -65.53
CA GLN A 698 46.04 68.55 -65.79
C GLN A 698 46.85 67.93 -64.66
N ASP A 699 47.40 68.74 -63.77
CA ASP A 699 48.04 68.31 -62.54
C ASP A 699 47.03 68.32 -61.38
N MET A 700 46.93 67.20 -60.69
CA MET A 700 46.04 66.96 -59.56
C MET A 700 46.24 67.95 -58.41
N ARG A 701 47.46 68.47 -58.19
CA ARG A 701 47.69 69.46 -57.13
C ARG A 701 46.95 70.76 -57.39
N TRP A 702 46.89 71.18 -58.65
CA TRP A 702 46.12 72.35 -59.04
C TRP A 702 44.62 72.03 -59.12
N TYR A 703 44.26 70.83 -59.59
CA TYR A 703 42.87 70.36 -59.62
C TYR A 703 42.24 70.28 -58.23
N GLN A 704 42.98 69.91 -57.19
CA GLN A 704 42.46 69.85 -55.82
C GLN A 704 42.22 71.23 -55.20
N ARG A 705 43.07 72.22 -55.52
CA ARG A 705 42.96 73.59 -54.96
C ARG A 705 42.05 74.49 -55.78
N CYS A 706 41.83 74.18 -57.05
CA CYS A 706 41.04 74.94 -58.01
C CYS A 706 39.99 74.03 -58.70
N CYS A 707 39.24 73.25 -57.90
CA CYS A 707 38.44 72.15 -58.40
C CYS A 707 37.20 72.56 -59.20
N GLU A 708 36.57 73.71 -58.93
CA GLU A 708 35.45 74.22 -59.73
C GLU A 708 35.98 74.78 -61.04
N THR A 709 36.98 75.67 -60.96
CA THR A 709 37.61 76.26 -62.15
C THR A 709 38.20 75.21 -63.09
N CYS A 710 38.80 74.13 -62.55
CA CYS A 710 39.34 73.05 -63.36
C CYS A 710 38.27 72.05 -63.86
N ARG A 711 37.12 71.90 -63.19
CA ARG A 711 35.98 71.13 -63.73
C ARG A 711 35.40 71.82 -64.96
N ASP A 712 35.21 73.12 -64.90
CA ASP A 712 34.71 73.92 -66.03
C ASP A 712 35.68 73.89 -67.21
N PHE A 713 36.98 73.94 -66.95
CA PHE A 713 38.03 73.78 -67.96
C PHE A 713 37.89 72.46 -68.75
N TYR A 714 37.64 71.34 -68.06
CA TYR A 714 37.45 70.05 -68.73
C TYR A 714 36.08 69.92 -69.41
N ALA A 715 35.02 70.52 -68.86
CA ALA A 715 33.71 70.56 -69.49
C ALA A 715 33.76 71.29 -70.85
N GLN A 716 34.48 72.42 -70.93
CA GLN A 716 34.69 73.15 -72.18
C GLN A 716 35.59 72.39 -73.17
N LYS A 717 36.68 71.74 -72.73
CA LYS A 717 37.53 70.92 -73.62
C LYS A 717 36.82 69.71 -74.22
N LEU A 718 35.84 69.13 -73.51
CA LEU A 718 35.02 68.04 -74.02
C LEU A 718 34.03 68.51 -75.08
N GLN A 719 33.55 69.76 -75.00
CA GLN A 719 32.70 70.36 -76.03
C GLN A 719 33.47 70.72 -77.32
N GLN A 720 34.77 71.04 -77.26
CA GLN A 720 35.59 71.31 -78.45
C GLN A 720 36.08 70.04 -79.20
N LYS A 721 35.90 68.84 -78.63
CA LYS A 721 36.30 67.55 -79.24
C LYS A 721 35.11 66.68 -79.65
N SER A 722 33.89 67.19 -79.48
CA SER A 722 32.68 66.71 -80.14
C SER A 722 32.38 67.58 -81.34
#